data_AF-A0AAZ3QUX1-F1
#
_entry.id   AF-A0AAZ3QUX1-F1
#
_cell.length_a   1.000
_cell.length_b   1.000
_cell.length_c   1.000
_cell.angle_alpha   90.00
_cell.angle_beta   90.00
_cell.angle_gamma   90.00
#
_symmetry.space_group_name_H-M   'P 1'
#
loop_
_entity.id
_entity.type
_entity.pdbx_description
1 polymer ?
#
loop_
_entity_poly.entity_id
_entity_poly.type
_entity_poly.pdbx_seq_one_letter_code
_entity_poly.pdbx_strand_id
1 'polypeptide(L)'
;MSGDSSTLSWKVVETYGQSKSSDTSQTTVAGDGGPTKIIKVCFTSNSANLGKNFKLVRCHEGMTVRNIISAVLSSGCVGPDIQHSLCYGLLLKHLKSAEVHWLHPDLTVSELRLRYEQQHLEAEWRYDLRIRYVPADFIEKFKEDRTTLLYFYQQVRSDYMQHYASKVSDGMALQLGCLEIRRFYKDMNPNGLEKKSNYELLEKDVGLGLFFPKEMTDNMKSKALRKMIQQTFQRYSCLKEEECVVKFFTTLADCCDYIQESFTCQLVQGWSLTVDLVIGPEGIRQRADKNSVPVCLASFSQVRSIRCSQQNDGQALLTVDIQGAKQPLSVTTACLAIAENMADLIDGYCRLGTSSDTSLIITTNKERDSSFALPAIPTGGSKDVPRKSVNNRRGVGSDIYAEIPEEKPDSGCRYSLSRDEIYLGRILGEGFFGEVHDGVYKSPTGERVRVAVKTCKDCSDDVKEKFMSEAVLMKTLDHPHIVRLIGVIEVDPVWIVMELYEHGELGTYLVEQQRSLTSVTLVLYSLQICKALAYLEGLNMVHRDIAVRNVLVASADCVKLGDFGLSRYVEEEDYYKASLSRLPIKWMAPESINFRRFTTASDVWMFGVCVWEVMSLGQQPFFWLENGEVINQLEGGVRLPKPSLCPPTLYTLLTHTWSYDPHTRPSFTQLVCKLSDIHGMEKEQEGERKRQRSRVMTPYDSKTTEPPPKPSRKPGFQSNTLRPGMRIQLPGSLCASSPVLASPPRACDVTTAYPTSPRRCSVGEPCGVGDARSVWERERVEDTLRRQREDMLTDSRWLEQEEKHLDPVQQEFRTATQEEEPADQATPPPDKPPKASAPQPTATAELDRTDDQVYVGVMAMVRDVVQLKNDVNTLSPSEYPNAVKAVGLTLRSLIRSVDEVLPSLHSSARTEIEGTERLLNKDLGELIAKMRLVQQNSVTSLKGECQRQMLGVAHTLALDSKNLLDAVDQARIKANLAKP
;
A
#
# COMPACT_ATOMS: atom_id res chain seq x y z
N MET A 1 9.56 -18.67 -44.99
CA MET A 1 10.02 -20.06 -44.88
C MET A 1 8.79 -20.93 -44.67
N SER A 2 8.68 -22.02 -45.45
CA SER A 2 7.51 -22.90 -45.57
C SER A 2 7.66 -24.20 -44.76
N GLY A 3 6.55 -24.94 -44.55
CA GLY A 3 6.51 -26.20 -43.81
C GLY A 3 5.31 -26.24 -42.85
N ASP A 4 4.06 -26.23 -43.30
CA ASP A 4 3.31 -27.30 -44.01
C ASP A 4 2.66 -28.33 -43.05
N SER A 5 1.55 -28.93 -43.48
CA SER A 5 0.45 -29.38 -42.60
C SER A 5 0.02 -30.85 -42.82
N SER A 6 -0.91 -31.33 -41.97
CA SER A 6 -1.59 -32.66 -42.02
C SER A 6 -0.74 -33.85 -41.49
N THR A 7 -1.26 -34.96 -40.97
CA THR A 7 -2.64 -35.42 -40.60
C THR A 7 -2.50 -36.47 -39.49
N LEU A 8 -3.50 -36.71 -38.63
CA LEU A 8 -3.81 -38.08 -38.17
C LEU A 8 -5.24 -38.17 -37.60
N SER A 9 -6.11 -38.87 -38.33
CA SER A 9 -7.51 -39.17 -37.97
C SER A 9 -7.61 -40.43 -37.10
N TRP A 10 -8.58 -40.47 -36.16
CA TRP A 10 -8.96 -41.71 -35.47
C TRP A 10 -10.37 -42.18 -35.81
N LYS A 11 -10.55 -43.50 -35.80
CA LYS A 11 -11.66 -44.23 -36.44
C LYS A 11 -12.86 -44.45 -35.51
N VAL A 12 -14.04 -44.52 -36.11
CA VAL A 12 -15.25 -45.15 -35.55
C VAL A 12 -15.09 -46.67 -35.53
N VAL A 13 -15.61 -47.33 -34.49
CA VAL A 13 -15.84 -48.79 -34.45
C VAL A 13 -17.26 -49.05 -33.90
N GLU A 14 -18.10 -49.71 -34.71
CA GLU A 14 -19.37 -50.30 -34.29
C GLU A 14 -19.16 -51.77 -33.86
N THR A 15 -19.99 -52.34 -32.97
CA THR A 15 -20.98 -53.40 -33.31
C THR A 15 -21.61 -54.17 -32.11
N TYR A 16 -22.87 -54.62 -32.30
CA TYR A 16 -23.64 -55.75 -31.67
C TYR A 16 -23.69 -55.93 -30.13
N GLY A 17 -24.81 -56.20 -29.43
CA GLY A 17 -26.17 -56.67 -29.77
C GLY A 17 -26.69 -57.75 -28.77
N GLN A 18 -27.96 -57.65 -28.31
CA GLN A 18 -28.75 -58.65 -27.50
C GLN A 18 -28.40 -58.84 -26.00
N SER A 19 -29.31 -59.17 -25.04
CA SER A 19 -30.81 -59.07 -24.96
C SER A 19 -31.40 -59.41 -23.56
N LYS A 20 -32.43 -58.67 -23.08
CA LYS A 20 -33.51 -59.02 -22.08
C LYS A 20 -33.07 -59.37 -20.62
N SER A 21 -33.84 -59.14 -19.53
CA SER A 21 -35.30 -58.89 -19.31
C SER A 21 -35.63 -58.16 -17.97
N SER A 22 -36.74 -57.37 -17.93
CA SER A 22 -37.69 -57.06 -16.80
C SER A 22 -37.16 -56.66 -15.38
N ASP A 23 -37.74 -55.69 -14.63
CA ASP A 23 -39.16 -55.28 -14.61
C ASP A 23 -39.47 -53.86 -14.00
N THR A 24 -40.64 -53.33 -14.33
CA THR A 24 -41.49 -52.27 -13.69
C THR A 24 -40.93 -50.96 -13.07
N SER A 25 -41.00 -49.89 -13.89
CA SER A 25 -41.70 -48.59 -13.65
C SER A 25 -41.60 -47.80 -12.32
N GLN A 26 -41.07 -46.57 -12.42
CA GLN A 26 -41.77 -45.36 -11.92
C GLN A 26 -41.38 -44.11 -12.74
N THR A 27 -42.36 -43.26 -13.04
CA THR A 27 -42.25 -42.17 -14.03
C THR A 27 -41.71 -40.89 -13.40
N THR A 28 -40.53 -40.42 -13.83
CA THR A 28 -40.05 -39.06 -13.55
C THR A 28 -40.37 -38.13 -14.73
N VAL A 29 -40.88 -36.94 -14.41
CA VAL A 29 -41.28 -35.92 -15.40
C VAL A 29 -40.02 -35.31 -16.02
N ALA A 30 -39.95 -35.29 -17.35
CA ALA A 30 -38.88 -34.62 -18.08
C ALA A 30 -39.00 -33.08 -17.92
N GLY A 31 -37.99 -32.46 -17.33
CA GLY A 31 -37.86 -31.01 -17.19
C GLY A 31 -36.84 -30.43 -18.17
N ASP A 32 -37.36 -29.82 -19.23
CA ASP A 32 -36.77 -28.77 -20.09
C ASP A 32 -35.22 -28.63 -20.14
N GLY A 33 -34.57 -29.52 -20.89
CA GLY A 33 -33.11 -29.55 -21.09
C GLY A 33 -32.63 -28.72 -22.29
N GLY A 34 -32.83 -27.40 -22.28
CA GLY A 34 -32.24 -26.50 -23.30
C GLY A 34 -30.70 -26.40 -23.21
N PRO A 35 -30.00 -26.07 -24.31
CA PRO A 35 -28.53 -26.02 -24.35
C PRO A 35 -27.98 -24.89 -23.46
N THR A 36 -27.49 -25.28 -22.28
CA THR A 36 -26.83 -24.40 -21.31
C THR A 36 -25.68 -23.63 -21.96
N LYS A 37 -25.62 -22.31 -21.74
CA LYS A 37 -24.45 -21.47 -22.05
C LYS A 37 -23.65 -21.16 -20.78
N ILE A 38 -22.36 -20.88 -20.93
CA ILE A 38 -21.55 -20.23 -19.89
C ILE A 38 -20.97 -18.94 -20.48
N ILE A 39 -21.26 -17.79 -19.88
CA ILE A 39 -20.75 -16.48 -20.30
C ILE A 39 -19.66 -16.02 -19.32
N LYS A 40 -18.52 -15.56 -19.86
CA LYS A 40 -17.42 -15.00 -19.07
C LYS A 40 -17.58 -13.48 -18.94
N VAL A 41 -18.12 -13.02 -17.81
CA VAL A 41 -18.28 -11.58 -17.52
C VAL A 41 -17.06 -11.07 -16.76
N CYS A 42 -16.32 -10.16 -17.39
CA CYS A 42 -15.16 -9.50 -16.80
C CYS A 42 -15.58 -8.26 -15.98
N PHE A 43 -14.80 -7.90 -14.96
CA PHE A 43 -15.10 -6.75 -14.10
C PHE A 43 -13.83 -6.11 -13.50
N THR A 44 -13.92 -4.85 -13.09
CA THR A 44 -12.81 -4.13 -12.43
C THR A 44 -12.69 -4.48 -10.95
N SER A 45 -11.46 -4.51 -10.42
CA SER A 45 -11.18 -4.76 -9.01
C SER A 45 -9.89 -4.04 -8.58
N ASN A 46 -9.62 -3.99 -7.27
CA ASN A 46 -8.42 -3.40 -6.67
C ASN A 46 -7.12 -4.19 -6.93
N SER A 47 -7.15 -5.30 -7.70
CA SER A 47 -5.96 -6.07 -8.04
C SER A 47 -5.08 -5.32 -9.06
N ALA A 48 -3.76 -5.55 -9.03
CA ALA A 48 -2.82 -4.91 -9.97
C ALA A 48 -3.09 -5.28 -11.46
N ASN A 49 -3.87 -6.33 -11.69
CA ASN A 49 -4.30 -6.79 -13.01
C ASN A 49 -5.63 -6.15 -13.41
N LEU A 50 -5.61 -4.86 -13.81
CA LEU A 50 -6.80 -4.20 -14.37
C LEU A 50 -7.33 -5.00 -15.58
N GLY A 51 -8.55 -5.52 -15.47
CA GLY A 51 -9.24 -6.25 -16.55
C GLY A 51 -9.00 -7.76 -16.65
N LYS A 52 -8.30 -8.41 -15.71
CA LYS A 52 -8.20 -9.90 -15.66
C LYS A 52 -9.23 -10.58 -14.76
N ASN A 53 -9.92 -9.86 -13.88
CA ASN A 53 -10.94 -10.46 -13.01
C ASN A 53 -12.22 -10.76 -13.82
N PHE A 54 -12.79 -11.94 -13.63
CA PHE A 54 -14.01 -12.37 -14.31
C PHE A 54 -14.81 -13.34 -13.46
N LYS A 55 -16.09 -13.48 -13.80
CA LYS A 55 -16.97 -14.53 -13.31
C LYS A 55 -17.56 -15.30 -14.48
N LEU A 56 -17.63 -16.62 -14.36
CA LEU A 56 -18.41 -17.47 -15.27
C LEU A 56 -19.86 -17.51 -14.80
N VAL A 57 -20.80 -17.22 -15.70
CA VAL A 57 -22.24 -17.20 -15.43
C VAL A 57 -22.89 -18.26 -16.30
N ARG A 58 -23.53 -19.26 -15.67
CA ARG A 58 -24.35 -20.25 -16.36
C ARG A 58 -25.66 -19.59 -16.78
N CYS A 59 -26.02 -19.71 -18.05
CA CYS A 59 -27.19 -19.07 -18.64
C CYS A 59 -28.06 -20.07 -19.41
N HIS A 60 -29.37 -19.84 -19.37
CA HIS A 60 -30.37 -20.51 -20.22
C HIS A 60 -30.90 -19.49 -21.24
N GLU A 61 -31.52 -19.96 -22.32
CA GLU A 61 -31.79 -19.11 -23.50
C GLU A 61 -32.75 -17.94 -23.24
N GLY A 62 -33.75 -18.14 -22.37
CA GLY A 62 -34.68 -17.09 -21.94
C GLY A 62 -34.17 -16.16 -20.83
N MET A 63 -32.94 -16.33 -20.34
CA MET A 63 -32.34 -15.45 -19.34
C MET A 63 -31.99 -14.10 -19.98
N THR A 64 -32.25 -12.99 -19.29
CA THR A 64 -31.94 -11.64 -19.80
C THR A 64 -30.59 -11.14 -19.32
N VAL A 65 -30.04 -10.13 -20.02
CA VAL A 65 -28.83 -9.41 -19.61
C VAL A 65 -28.95 -8.85 -18.18
N ARG A 66 -30.14 -8.36 -17.79
CA ARG A 66 -30.46 -7.96 -16.42
C ARG A 66 -30.23 -9.09 -15.42
N ASN A 67 -30.66 -10.31 -15.72
CA ASN A 67 -30.41 -11.46 -14.84
C ASN A 67 -28.91 -11.79 -14.74
N ILE A 68 -28.15 -11.64 -15.83
CA ILE A 68 -26.69 -11.85 -15.84
C ILE A 68 -26.00 -10.82 -14.93
N ILE A 69 -26.32 -9.54 -15.09
CA ILE A 69 -25.80 -8.45 -14.23
C ILE A 69 -26.12 -8.75 -12.77
N SER A 70 -27.39 -9.05 -12.45
CA SER A 70 -27.81 -9.40 -11.09
C SER A 70 -27.06 -10.61 -10.52
N ALA A 71 -26.79 -11.65 -11.30
CA ALA A 71 -26.07 -12.85 -10.87
C ALA A 71 -24.55 -12.63 -10.67
N VAL A 72 -23.98 -11.57 -11.25
CA VAL A 72 -22.61 -11.13 -10.94
C VAL A 72 -22.62 -10.29 -9.66
N LEU A 73 -23.45 -9.25 -9.60
CA LEU A 73 -23.54 -8.33 -8.45
C LEU A 73 -23.91 -9.05 -7.14
N SER A 74 -24.92 -9.95 -7.15
CA SER A 74 -25.41 -10.64 -5.95
C SER A 74 -24.43 -11.66 -5.34
N SER A 75 -23.35 -11.97 -6.05
CA SER A 75 -22.39 -13.00 -5.62
C SER A 75 -21.19 -12.49 -4.84
N GLY A 76 -21.15 -11.20 -4.52
CA GLY A 76 -20.06 -10.60 -3.73
C GLY A 76 -18.71 -10.48 -4.43
N CYS A 77 -18.52 -11.06 -5.63
CA CYS A 77 -17.25 -11.01 -6.37
C CYS A 77 -16.85 -9.58 -6.80
N VAL A 78 -17.82 -8.68 -6.95
CA VAL A 78 -17.61 -7.24 -7.16
C VAL A 78 -17.41 -6.50 -5.83
N GLY A 79 -18.18 -6.88 -4.81
CA GLY A 79 -18.13 -6.40 -3.43
C GLY A 79 -19.48 -6.58 -2.73
N PRO A 80 -19.56 -6.32 -1.42
CA PRO A 80 -20.79 -6.44 -0.63
C PRO A 80 -21.74 -5.24 -0.79
N ASP A 81 -22.96 -5.37 -0.28
CA ASP A 81 -23.89 -4.28 0.04
C ASP A 81 -24.28 -3.31 -1.10
N ILE A 82 -24.19 -3.74 -2.36
CA ILE A 82 -24.52 -2.94 -3.54
C ILE A 82 -26.00 -2.53 -3.54
N GLN A 83 -26.25 -1.22 -3.49
CA GLN A 83 -27.60 -0.62 -3.54
C GLN A 83 -27.94 -0.09 -4.94
N HIS A 84 -26.95 0.41 -5.67
CA HIS A 84 -27.13 1.13 -6.94
C HIS A 84 -27.04 0.22 -8.17
N SER A 85 -27.66 -0.96 -8.12
CA SER A 85 -27.61 -1.97 -9.20
C SER A 85 -28.06 -1.46 -10.57
N LEU A 86 -29.01 -0.52 -10.62
CA LEU A 86 -29.49 0.12 -11.85
C LEU A 86 -28.43 0.98 -12.57
N CYS A 87 -27.31 1.32 -11.93
CA CYS A 87 -26.23 2.09 -12.56
C CYS A 87 -25.33 1.22 -13.46
N TYR A 88 -25.41 -0.11 -13.32
CA TYR A 88 -24.58 -1.08 -14.05
C TYR A 88 -25.23 -1.47 -15.39
N GLY A 89 -24.39 -1.63 -16.41
CA GLY A 89 -24.70 -2.19 -17.72
C GLY A 89 -23.65 -3.22 -18.13
N LEU A 90 -23.92 -3.96 -19.21
CA LEU A 90 -23.03 -4.97 -19.75
C LEU A 90 -22.54 -4.54 -21.14
N LEU A 91 -21.23 -4.31 -21.26
CA LEU A 91 -20.59 -3.95 -22.53
C LEU A 91 -20.09 -5.20 -23.23
N LEU A 92 -20.52 -5.43 -24.46
CA LEU A 92 -19.95 -6.40 -25.38
C LEU A 92 -18.92 -5.70 -26.27
N LYS A 93 -17.67 -6.16 -26.24
CA LYS A 93 -16.57 -5.60 -27.02
C LYS A 93 -15.96 -6.67 -27.92
N HIS A 94 -15.77 -6.34 -29.19
CA HIS A 94 -14.99 -7.19 -30.09
C HIS A 94 -13.49 -6.96 -29.86
N LEU A 95 -12.71 -8.03 -29.76
CA LEU A 95 -11.29 -7.96 -29.42
C LEU A 95 -10.38 -7.62 -30.61
N LYS A 96 -10.90 -7.70 -31.85
CA LYS A 96 -10.13 -7.47 -33.09
C LYS A 96 -10.54 -6.22 -33.88
N SER A 97 -11.61 -5.53 -33.49
CA SER A 97 -12.06 -4.27 -34.12
C SER A 97 -12.38 -3.23 -33.05
N ALA A 98 -12.77 -2.01 -33.46
CA ALA A 98 -13.23 -0.95 -32.56
C ALA A 98 -14.71 -1.12 -32.16
N GLU A 99 -15.33 -2.26 -32.47
CA GLU A 99 -16.76 -2.48 -32.33
C GLU A 99 -17.17 -2.76 -30.88
N VAL A 100 -18.22 -2.06 -30.44
CA VAL A 100 -18.75 -2.09 -29.09
C VAL A 100 -20.28 -1.99 -29.10
N HIS A 101 -20.92 -2.87 -28.34
CA HIS A 101 -22.37 -2.95 -28.19
C HIS A 101 -22.72 -2.95 -26.70
N TRP A 102 -23.47 -1.96 -26.25
CA TRP A 102 -24.07 -1.98 -24.93
C TRP A 102 -25.32 -2.85 -24.96
N LEU A 103 -25.29 -3.91 -24.17
CA LEU A 103 -26.34 -4.92 -24.16
C LEU A 103 -27.49 -4.42 -23.28
N HIS A 104 -28.61 -4.10 -23.93
CA HIS A 104 -29.82 -3.64 -23.23
C HIS A 104 -30.28 -4.67 -22.18
N PRO A 105 -30.68 -4.25 -20.96
CA PRO A 105 -31.00 -5.19 -19.87
C PRO A 105 -32.07 -6.24 -20.19
N ASP A 106 -33.01 -5.93 -21.08
CA ASP A 106 -34.13 -6.83 -21.41
C ASP A 106 -33.81 -7.77 -22.60
N LEU A 107 -32.63 -7.65 -23.21
CA LEU A 107 -32.15 -8.56 -24.26
C LEU A 107 -31.95 -9.97 -23.69
N THR A 108 -32.45 -10.99 -24.39
CA THR A 108 -32.30 -12.40 -24.00
C THR A 108 -30.99 -13.03 -24.52
N VAL A 109 -30.54 -14.11 -23.88
CA VAL A 109 -29.33 -14.86 -24.29
C VAL A 109 -29.49 -15.51 -25.68
N SER A 110 -30.70 -15.89 -26.10
CA SER A 110 -30.99 -16.35 -27.46
C SER A 110 -30.84 -15.23 -28.50
N GLU A 111 -31.38 -14.04 -28.24
CA GLU A 111 -31.22 -12.87 -29.11
C GLU A 111 -29.76 -12.40 -29.18
N LEU A 112 -29.05 -12.43 -28.05
CA LEU A 112 -27.61 -12.13 -27.95
C LEU A 112 -26.79 -13.05 -28.87
N ARG A 113 -27.01 -14.37 -28.77
CA ARG A 113 -26.40 -15.38 -29.66
C ARG A 113 -26.68 -15.09 -31.13
N LEU A 114 -27.95 -14.88 -31.47
CA LEU A 114 -28.42 -14.67 -32.83
C LEU A 114 -27.86 -13.38 -33.46
N ARG A 115 -27.80 -12.29 -32.70
CA ARG A 115 -27.36 -10.98 -33.21
C ARG A 115 -25.86 -10.86 -33.40
N TYR A 116 -25.05 -11.30 -32.43
CA TYR A 116 -23.62 -10.97 -32.37
C TYR A 116 -22.70 -12.19 -32.56
N GLU A 117 -23.07 -13.34 -32.01
CA GLU A 117 -22.17 -14.51 -31.94
C GLU A 117 -22.30 -15.46 -33.15
N GLN A 118 -23.31 -15.27 -33.99
CA GLN A 118 -23.34 -15.94 -35.31
C GLN A 118 -22.42 -15.28 -36.33
N GLN A 119 -21.97 -14.05 -36.08
CA GLN A 119 -21.14 -13.28 -37.03
C GLN A 119 -19.63 -13.49 -36.80
N HIS A 120 -19.23 -13.82 -35.58
CA HIS A 120 -17.84 -13.89 -35.12
C HIS A 120 -17.67 -15.00 -34.07
N LEU A 121 -16.45 -15.53 -33.90
CA LEU A 121 -16.20 -16.61 -32.93
C LEU A 121 -16.39 -16.10 -31.49
N GLU A 122 -16.97 -16.92 -30.60
CA GLU A 122 -17.23 -16.54 -29.20
C GLU A 122 -15.97 -16.04 -28.46
N ALA A 123 -14.79 -16.60 -28.78
CA ALA A 123 -13.50 -16.18 -28.22
C ALA A 123 -13.00 -14.80 -28.72
N GLU A 124 -13.62 -14.22 -29.74
CA GLU A 124 -13.33 -12.87 -30.24
C GLU A 124 -14.14 -11.80 -29.50
N TRP A 125 -15.12 -12.21 -28.69
CA TRP A 125 -15.98 -11.34 -27.90
C TRP A 125 -15.54 -11.28 -26.43
N ARG A 126 -15.77 -10.13 -25.81
CA ARG A 126 -15.54 -9.91 -24.38
C ARG A 126 -16.71 -9.17 -23.76
N TYR A 127 -17.22 -9.70 -22.66
CA TYR A 127 -18.24 -9.07 -21.82
C TYR A 127 -17.56 -8.35 -20.67
N ASP A 128 -17.73 -7.04 -20.55
CA ASP A 128 -17.25 -6.23 -19.43
C ASP A 128 -18.45 -5.61 -18.68
N LEU A 129 -18.60 -5.95 -17.40
CA LEU A 129 -19.54 -5.29 -16.50
C LEU A 129 -19.03 -3.87 -16.22
N ARG A 130 -19.88 -2.85 -16.40
CA ARG A 130 -19.47 -1.45 -16.25
C ARG A 130 -20.59 -0.61 -15.64
N ILE A 131 -20.23 0.44 -14.90
CA ILE A 131 -21.18 1.50 -14.55
C ILE A 131 -21.32 2.42 -15.77
N ARG A 132 -22.55 2.62 -16.23
CA ARG A 132 -22.88 3.46 -17.39
C ARG A 132 -23.79 4.64 -17.00
N TYR A 133 -24.79 4.38 -16.19
CA TYR A 133 -25.83 5.35 -15.86
C TYR A 133 -25.45 6.06 -14.56
N VAL A 134 -24.69 7.15 -14.68
CA VAL A 134 -24.12 7.89 -13.54
C VAL A 134 -25.10 8.97 -13.08
N PRO A 135 -25.61 8.97 -11.83
CA PRO A 135 -26.46 10.04 -11.30
C PRO A 135 -25.77 11.42 -11.28
N ALA A 136 -26.54 12.52 -11.26
CA ALA A 136 -25.97 13.87 -11.13
C ALA A 136 -25.10 14.00 -9.87
N ASP A 137 -25.69 13.74 -8.69
CA ASP A 137 -24.98 13.74 -7.41
C ASP A 137 -24.32 12.37 -7.10
N PHE A 138 -23.67 11.73 -8.07
CA PHE A 138 -23.15 10.36 -7.89
C PHE A 138 -22.18 10.22 -6.70
N ILE A 139 -21.39 11.26 -6.40
CA ILE A 139 -20.49 11.26 -5.24
C ILE A 139 -21.28 11.12 -3.93
N GLU A 140 -22.37 11.88 -3.76
CA GLU A 140 -23.19 11.77 -2.54
C GLU A 140 -23.98 10.46 -2.51
N LYS A 141 -24.57 10.05 -3.64
CA LYS A 141 -25.35 8.80 -3.71
C LYS A 141 -24.49 7.55 -3.50
N PHE A 142 -23.29 7.49 -4.08
CA PHE A 142 -22.40 6.34 -3.94
C PHE A 142 -21.62 6.33 -2.62
N LYS A 143 -21.64 7.38 -1.78
CA LYS A 143 -21.03 7.32 -0.42
C LYS A 143 -21.66 6.22 0.44
N GLU A 144 -22.97 6.05 0.33
CA GLU A 144 -23.71 5.00 1.07
C GLU A 144 -23.49 3.60 0.46
N ASP A 145 -23.04 3.52 -0.80
CA ASP A 145 -22.71 2.30 -1.54
C ASP A 145 -21.21 2.31 -1.93
N ARG A 146 -20.37 2.10 -0.92
CA ARG A 146 -18.91 2.12 -1.05
C ARG A 146 -18.39 1.16 -2.14
N THR A 147 -19.07 0.04 -2.37
CA THR A 147 -18.72 -0.91 -3.43
C THR A 147 -18.89 -0.27 -4.80
N THR A 148 -20.04 0.35 -5.07
CA THR A 148 -20.28 1.07 -6.34
C THR A 148 -19.36 2.29 -6.50
N LEU A 149 -19.06 3.04 -5.43
CA LEU A 149 -18.09 4.15 -5.49
C LEU A 149 -16.69 3.68 -5.90
N LEU A 150 -16.18 2.62 -5.26
CA LEU A 150 -14.86 2.06 -5.57
C LEU A 150 -14.81 1.35 -6.92
N TYR A 151 -15.92 0.74 -7.35
CA TYR A 151 -16.03 0.16 -8.69
C TYR A 151 -15.96 1.24 -9.77
N PHE A 152 -16.73 2.32 -9.62
CA PHE A 152 -16.69 3.45 -10.55
C PHE A 152 -15.32 4.11 -10.59
N TYR A 153 -14.69 4.28 -9.42
CA TYR A 153 -13.31 4.75 -9.32
C TYR A 153 -12.33 3.90 -10.13
N GLN A 154 -12.34 2.57 -9.95
CA GLN A 154 -11.41 1.69 -10.68
C GLN A 154 -11.71 1.63 -12.17
N GLN A 155 -12.99 1.73 -12.57
CA GLN A 155 -13.37 1.86 -13.99
C GLN A 155 -12.77 3.14 -14.60
N VAL A 156 -13.05 4.30 -14.01
CA VAL A 156 -12.58 5.60 -14.52
C VAL A 156 -11.05 5.70 -14.48
N ARG A 157 -10.40 5.15 -13.43
CA ARG A 157 -8.94 5.03 -13.38
C ARG A 157 -8.39 4.12 -14.49
N SER A 158 -9.05 3.00 -14.80
CA SER A 158 -8.66 2.12 -15.91
C SER A 158 -8.73 2.84 -17.25
N ASP A 159 -9.83 3.56 -17.51
CA ASP A 159 -10.02 4.31 -18.75
C ASP A 159 -9.00 5.45 -18.87
N TYR A 160 -8.72 6.17 -17.76
CA TYR A 160 -7.63 7.15 -17.69
C TYR A 160 -6.29 6.53 -18.09
N MET A 161 -5.87 5.43 -17.44
CA MET A 161 -4.58 4.77 -17.71
C MET A 161 -4.47 4.25 -19.16
N GLN A 162 -5.58 3.83 -19.77
CA GLN A 162 -5.59 3.28 -21.14
C GLN A 162 -5.71 4.34 -22.24
N HIS A 163 -6.35 5.49 -21.98
CA HIS A 163 -6.76 6.42 -23.04
C HIS A 163 -6.33 7.87 -22.84
N TYR A 164 -5.93 8.28 -21.63
CA TYR A 164 -5.66 9.67 -21.29
C TYR A 164 -4.32 9.92 -20.59
N ALA A 165 -3.74 8.93 -19.90
CA ALA A 165 -2.54 9.11 -19.11
C ALA A 165 -1.31 9.59 -19.92
N SER A 166 -1.20 9.23 -21.19
CA SER A 166 -0.15 9.71 -22.11
C SER A 166 -0.47 11.05 -22.80
N LYS A 167 -1.65 11.64 -22.54
CA LYS A 167 -2.13 12.92 -23.10
C LYS A 167 -2.16 14.05 -22.07
N VAL A 168 -2.18 13.73 -20.78
CA VAL A 168 -2.13 14.72 -19.69
C VAL A 168 -0.69 15.18 -19.44
N SER A 169 -0.52 16.30 -18.73
CA SER A 169 0.81 16.76 -18.33
C SER A 169 1.42 15.86 -17.25
N ASP A 170 2.75 15.79 -17.19
CA ASP A 170 3.48 15.06 -16.14
C ASP A 170 3.04 15.47 -14.72
N GLY A 171 2.70 16.76 -14.52
CA GLY A 171 2.20 17.27 -13.26
C GLY A 171 0.85 16.67 -12.87
N MET A 172 -0.08 16.55 -13.83
CA MET A 172 -1.39 15.93 -13.64
C MET A 172 -1.24 14.41 -13.39
N ALA A 173 -0.42 13.73 -14.19
CA ALA A 173 -0.12 12.31 -14.01
C ALA A 173 0.51 12.02 -12.64
N LEU A 174 1.41 12.89 -12.17
CA LEU A 174 2.02 12.81 -10.84
C LEU A 174 0.98 12.94 -9.72
N GLN A 175 0.01 13.85 -9.85
CA GLN A 175 -1.05 14.04 -8.86
C GLN A 175 -1.98 12.83 -8.80
N LEU A 176 -2.48 12.37 -9.94
CA LEU A 176 -3.38 11.22 -10.04
C LEU A 176 -2.70 9.92 -9.56
N GLY A 177 -1.43 9.70 -9.91
CA GLY A 177 -0.65 8.56 -9.45
C GLY A 177 -0.36 8.60 -7.94
N CYS A 178 0.00 9.76 -7.38
CA CYS A 178 0.18 9.90 -5.93
C CYS A 178 -1.12 9.72 -5.14
N LEU A 179 -2.27 10.14 -5.68
CA LEU A 179 -3.59 9.86 -5.10
C LEU A 179 -3.89 8.35 -5.09
N GLU A 180 -3.62 7.62 -6.18
CA GLU A 180 -3.77 6.16 -6.16
C GLU A 180 -2.77 5.49 -5.21
N ILE A 181 -1.52 5.93 -5.09
CA ILE A 181 -0.59 5.36 -4.10
C ILE A 181 -1.14 5.53 -2.67
N ARG A 182 -1.70 6.70 -2.33
CA ARG A 182 -2.28 6.95 -1.00
C ARG A 182 -3.54 6.10 -0.76
N ARG A 183 -4.40 5.94 -1.78
CA ARG A 183 -5.61 5.12 -1.71
C ARG A 183 -5.30 3.62 -1.63
N PHE A 184 -4.40 3.15 -2.48
CA PHE A 184 -3.99 1.75 -2.59
C PHE A 184 -3.28 1.28 -1.31
N TYR A 185 -2.38 2.11 -0.76
CA TYR A 185 -1.67 1.85 0.50
C TYR A 185 -2.26 2.67 1.65
N LYS A 186 -3.59 2.56 1.87
CA LYS A 186 -4.33 3.35 2.86
C LYS A 186 -3.87 3.21 4.32
N ASP A 187 -3.15 2.14 4.66
CA ASP A 187 -2.62 1.91 6.02
C ASP A 187 -1.19 2.46 6.21
N MET A 188 -0.52 2.91 5.14
CA MET A 188 0.85 3.43 5.20
C MET A 188 0.92 4.78 5.94
N ASN A 189 1.95 5.00 6.76
CA ASN A 189 2.23 6.29 7.39
C ASN A 189 2.31 7.42 6.34
N PRO A 190 1.77 8.63 6.59
CA PRO A 190 2.01 9.82 5.78
C PRO A 190 3.46 10.01 5.27
N ASN A 191 4.47 9.77 6.10
CA ASN A 191 5.89 9.91 5.70
C ASN A 191 6.49 8.61 5.11
N GLY A 192 5.67 7.59 4.84
CA GLY A 192 6.11 6.24 4.47
C GLY A 192 6.99 6.20 3.22
N LEU A 193 6.75 7.06 2.22
CA LEU A 193 7.56 7.11 0.98
C LEU A 193 8.86 7.90 1.11
N GLU A 194 9.10 8.64 2.20
CA GLU A 194 10.38 9.35 2.40
C GLU A 194 11.54 8.35 2.55
N LYS A 195 11.25 7.23 3.22
CA LYS A 195 12.19 6.13 3.46
C LYS A 195 12.63 5.47 2.15
N LYS A 196 13.94 5.31 2.00
CA LYS A 196 14.55 4.76 0.78
C LYS A 196 14.08 3.34 0.45
N SER A 197 14.08 2.43 1.42
CA SER A 197 13.61 1.05 1.24
C SER A 197 12.16 0.97 0.76
N ASN A 198 11.30 1.83 1.30
CA ASN A 198 9.87 1.86 0.99
C ASN A 198 9.60 2.35 -0.43
N TYR A 199 10.34 3.37 -0.88
CA TYR A 199 10.28 3.80 -2.27
C TYR A 199 10.90 2.76 -3.23
N GLU A 200 12.02 2.14 -2.87
CA GLU A 200 12.66 1.11 -3.71
C GLU A 200 11.78 -0.14 -3.89
N LEU A 201 10.99 -0.52 -2.87
CA LEU A 201 9.95 -1.55 -2.96
C LEU A 201 8.85 -1.16 -3.95
N LEU A 202 8.39 0.11 -3.92
CA LEU A 202 7.41 0.63 -4.88
C LEU A 202 7.97 0.66 -6.31
N GLU A 203 9.23 1.05 -6.47
CA GLU A 203 9.88 1.21 -7.76
C GLU A 203 10.22 -0.12 -8.44
N LYS A 204 10.85 -1.04 -7.70
CA LYS A 204 11.40 -2.29 -8.24
C LYS A 204 10.43 -3.46 -8.18
N ASP A 205 9.74 -3.62 -7.04
CA ASP A 205 8.89 -4.79 -6.84
C ASP A 205 7.45 -4.54 -7.31
N VAL A 206 6.89 -3.37 -7.01
CA VAL A 206 5.50 -3.04 -7.42
C VAL A 206 5.45 -2.57 -8.87
N GLY A 207 6.50 -1.87 -9.32
CA GLY A 207 6.54 -1.23 -10.62
C GLY A 207 5.74 0.08 -10.64
N LEU A 208 6.42 1.19 -10.96
CA LEU A 208 5.79 2.51 -11.05
C LEU A 208 4.68 2.58 -12.13
N GLY A 209 4.74 1.73 -13.15
CA GLY A 209 3.74 1.63 -14.23
C GLY A 209 2.32 1.24 -13.78
N LEU A 210 2.12 0.81 -12.53
CA LEU A 210 0.79 0.64 -11.94
C LEU A 210 0.13 1.98 -11.57
N PHE A 211 0.93 3.02 -11.32
CA PHE A 211 0.48 4.32 -10.80
C PHE A 211 0.69 5.47 -11.78
N PHE A 212 1.68 5.36 -12.67
CA PHE A 212 2.10 6.41 -13.60
C PHE A 212 2.17 5.88 -15.04
N PRO A 213 1.95 6.72 -16.06
CA PRO A 213 2.13 6.33 -17.46
C PRO A 213 3.59 5.96 -17.77
N LYS A 214 3.80 5.03 -18.70
CA LYS A 214 5.14 4.53 -19.06
C LYS A 214 6.03 5.64 -19.60
N GLU A 215 5.44 6.54 -20.38
CA GLU A 215 6.11 7.72 -20.94
C GLU A 215 6.74 8.58 -19.83
N MET A 216 6.13 8.65 -18.65
CA MET A 216 6.67 9.37 -17.49
C MET A 216 7.77 8.57 -16.78
N THR A 217 7.62 7.26 -16.63
CA THR A 217 8.62 6.40 -15.96
C THR A 217 9.91 6.27 -16.77
N ASP A 218 9.78 6.26 -18.10
CA ASP A 218 10.88 5.94 -19.00
C ASP A 218 11.67 7.20 -19.40
N ASN A 219 11.01 8.37 -19.51
CA ASN A 219 11.67 9.63 -19.87
C ASN A 219 12.33 10.36 -18.67
N MET A 220 11.95 10.05 -17.42
CA MET A 220 12.49 10.71 -16.23
C MET A 220 13.60 9.89 -15.55
N LYS A 221 14.73 10.55 -15.22
CA LYS A 221 15.79 9.93 -14.40
C LYS A 221 15.22 9.51 -13.03
N SER A 222 15.42 8.26 -12.62
CA SER A 222 14.83 7.67 -11.40
C SER A 222 14.98 8.53 -10.13
N LYS A 223 16.16 9.14 -9.91
CA LYS A 223 16.40 10.04 -8.77
C LYS A 223 15.55 11.32 -8.80
N ALA A 224 15.24 11.85 -9.99
CA ALA A 224 14.38 13.01 -10.16
C ALA A 224 12.89 12.63 -9.99
N LEU A 225 12.46 11.55 -10.67
CA LEU A 225 11.11 11.00 -10.56
C LEU A 225 10.75 10.67 -9.10
N ARG A 226 11.66 10.01 -8.37
CA ARG A 226 11.53 9.76 -6.93
C ARG A 226 11.27 11.04 -6.13
N LYS A 227 12.08 12.08 -6.35
CA LYS A 227 11.94 13.35 -5.62
C LYS A 227 10.58 14.00 -5.92
N MET A 228 10.13 13.96 -7.17
CA MET A 228 8.80 14.44 -7.58
C MET A 228 7.66 13.67 -6.92
N ILE A 229 7.73 12.33 -6.91
CA ILE A 229 6.72 11.48 -6.25
C ILE A 229 6.68 11.76 -4.75
N GLN A 230 7.82 11.80 -4.06
CA GLN A 230 7.89 12.10 -2.63
C GLN A 230 7.30 13.49 -2.31
N GLN A 231 7.67 14.53 -3.07
CA GLN A 231 7.17 15.90 -2.88
C GLN A 231 5.67 16.05 -3.13
N THR A 232 5.13 15.37 -4.16
CA THR A 232 3.70 15.44 -4.48
C THR A 232 2.86 14.57 -3.55
N PHE A 233 3.35 13.39 -3.16
CA PHE A 233 2.67 12.50 -2.21
C PHE A 233 2.43 13.18 -0.86
N GLN A 234 3.37 14.02 -0.39
CA GLN A 234 3.20 14.75 0.88
C GLN A 234 2.02 15.75 0.89
N ARG A 235 1.45 16.11 -0.28
CA ARG A 235 0.21 16.91 -0.35
C ARG A 235 -1.06 16.10 -0.11
N TYR A 236 -0.95 14.78 -0.17
CA TYR A 236 -2.05 13.82 -0.07
C TYR A 236 -1.83 12.81 1.07
N SER A 237 -0.70 12.87 1.76
CA SER A 237 -0.21 11.83 2.67
C SER A 237 -1.12 11.55 3.86
N CYS A 238 -1.94 12.52 4.28
CA CYS A 238 -2.93 12.36 5.35
C CYS A 238 -4.36 12.03 4.86
N LEU A 239 -4.61 11.92 3.55
CA LEU A 239 -5.96 11.68 3.03
C LEU A 239 -6.41 10.23 3.21
N LYS A 240 -7.69 10.04 3.53
CA LYS A 240 -8.37 8.75 3.60
C LYS A 240 -8.70 8.22 2.19
N GLU A 241 -9.04 6.93 2.10
CA GLU A 241 -9.39 6.26 0.83
C GLU A 241 -10.50 7.00 0.05
N GLU A 242 -11.60 7.37 0.70
CA GLU A 242 -12.72 8.10 0.07
C GLU A 242 -12.33 9.53 -0.35
N GLU A 243 -11.53 10.23 0.47
CA GLU A 243 -11.03 11.57 0.14
C GLU A 243 -10.09 11.54 -1.07
N CYS A 244 -9.28 10.48 -1.21
CA CYS A 244 -8.45 10.26 -2.39
C CYS A 244 -9.29 10.01 -3.65
N VAL A 245 -10.35 9.21 -3.54
CA VAL A 245 -11.29 8.92 -4.63
C VAL A 245 -11.99 10.19 -5.11
N VAL A 246 -12.57 10.98 -4.20
CA VAL A 246 -13.22 12.26 -4.54
C VAL A 246 -12.22 13.21 -5.19
N LYS A 247 -11.02 13.36 -4.62
CA LYS A 247 -10.00 14.28 -5.12
C LYS A 247 -9.44 13.85 -6.48
N PHE A 248 -9.35 12.54 -6.75
CA PHE A 248 -8.99 11.99 -8.06
C PHE A 248 -10.06 12.34 -9.10
N PHE A 249 -11.34 12.14 -8.80
CA PHE A 249 -12.43 12.55 -9.69
C PHE A 249 -12.37 14.05 -10.01
N THR A 250 -12.28 14.92 -9.00
CA THR A 250 -12.15 16.38 -9.21
C THR A 250 -10.93 16.74 -10.06
N THR A 251 -9.78 16.11 -9.81
CA THR A 251 -8.53 16.39 -10.54
C THR A 251 -8.58 15.88 -11.98
N LEU A 252 -9.26 14.77 -12.25
CA LEU A 252 -9.40 14.20 -13.59
C LEU A 252 -10.44 14.95 -14.45
N ALA A 253 -11.48 15.51 -13.83
CA ALA A 253 -12.56 16.22 -14.51
C ALA A 253 -12.06 17.42 -15.35
N ASP A 254 -10.94 18.03 -14.98
CA ASP A 254 -10.29 19.13 -15.73
C ASP A 254 -9.84 18.72 -17.14
N CYS A 255 -9.73 17.41 -17.45
CA CYS A 255 -9.20 16.91 -18.72
C CYS A 255 -9.92 15.69 -19.32
N CYS A 256 -10.85 15.06 -18.60
CA CYS A 256 -11.56 13.87 -19.05
C CYS A 256 -13.02 13.87 -18.58
N ASP A 257 -13.95 13.84 -19.54
CA ASP A 257 -15.35 13.56 -19.29
C ASP A 257 -15.56 12.06 -19.01
N TYR A 258 -15.85 11.70 -17.76
CA TYR A 258 -16.14 10.32 -17.34
C TYR A 258 -17.60 10.11 -16.88
N ILE A 259 -18.44 11.15 -16.95
CA ILE A 259 -19.88 11.11 -16.57
C ILE A 259 -20.83 11.33 -17.75
N GLN A 260 -20.31 11.61 -18.95
CA GLN A 260 -21.11 11.92 -20.14
C GLN A 260 -20.50 11.28 -21.39
N GLU A 261 -21.34 10.71 -22.26
CA GLU A 261 -20.96 10.18 -23.57
C GLU A 261 -21.31 11.23 -24.66
N SER A 262 -20.41 11.44 -25.62
CA SER A 262 -20.62 12.36 -26.75
C SER A 262 -20.70 11.60 -28.07
N PHE A 263 -21.74 11.86 -28.87
CA PHE A 263 -22.00 11.19 -30.14
C PHE A 263 -22.12 12.21 -31.28
N THR A 264 -21.18 12.18 -32.23
CA THR A 264 -21.28 12.98 -33.45
C THR A 264 -22.34 12.37 -34.38
N CYS A 265 -23.35 13.16 -34.75
CA CYS A 265 -24.57 12.69 -35.41
C CYS A 265 -25.22 13.81 -36.23
N GLN A 266 -26.23 13.49 -37.04
CA GLN A 266 -26.98 14.48 -37.83
C GLN A 266 -28.38 14.70 -37.24
N LEU A 267 -28.65 15.90 -36.74
CA LEU A 267 -29.97 16.30 -36.27
C LEU A 267 -30.91 16.54 -37.47
N VAL A 268 -32.10 15.93 -37.45
CA VAL A 268 -33.09 15.99 -38.54
C VAL A 268 -34.24 16.92 -38.12
N GLN A 269 -34.13 18.20 -38.47
CA GLN A 269 -35.15 19.22 -38.21
C GLN A 269 -35.44 20.05 -39.47
N GLY A 270 -35.93 19.40 -40.53
CA GLY A 270 -36.19 20.00 -41.84
C GLY A 270 -34.94 20.18 -42.71
N TRP A 271 -33.78 20.40 -42.10
CA TRP A 271 -32.44 20.31 -42.70
C TRP A 271 -31.56 19.40 -41.82
N SER A 272 -30.55 18.74 -42.40
CA SER A 272 -29.60 17.91 -41.67
C SER A 272 -28.42 18.73 -41.16
N LEU A 273 -28.27 18.84 -39.84
CA LEU A 273 -27.13 19.53 -39.21
C LEU A 273 -26.27 18.53 -38.43
N THR A 274 -24.98 18.45 -38.76
CA THR A 274 -24.03 17.62 -38.01
C THR A 274 -23.67 18.29 -36.69
N VAL A 275 -23.87 17.60 -35.56
CA VAL A 275 -23.63 18.09 -34.20
C VAL A 275 -23.14 16.96 -33.27
N ASP A 276 -22.52 17.34 -32.16
CA ASP A 276 -22.26 16.42 -31.05
C ASP A 276 -23.48 16.41 -30.11
N LEU A 277 -24.11 15.25 -29.94
CA LEU A 277 -25.10 15.03 -28.89
C LEU A 277 -24.39 14.53 -27.63
N VAL A 278 -24.49 15.30 -26.55
CA VAL A 278 -23.89 15.00 -25.25
C VAL A 278 -24.97 14.47 -24.31
N ILE A 279 -24.84 13.22 -23.87
CA ILE A 279 -25.80 12.53 -23.02
C ILE A 279 -25.10 12.18 -21.70
N GLY A 280 -25.68 12.61 -20.59
CA GLY A 280 -25.16 12.39 -19.23
C GLY A 280 -26.21 12.79 -18.19
N PRO A 281 -25.88 12.89 -16.90
CA PRO A 281 -26.86 13.16 -15.83
C PRO A 281 -27.69 14.44 -16.03
N GLU A 282 -27.10 15.46 -16.66
CA GLU A 282 -27.73 16.76 -17.01
C GLU A 282 -28.76 16.68 -18.16
N GLY A 283 -29.08 15.49 -18.66
CA GLY A 283 -30.02 15.27 -19.76
C GLY A 283 -29.35 15.20 -21.13
N ILE A 284 -30.19 15.33 -22.16
CA ILE A 284 -29.79 15.30 -23.57
C ILE A 284 -29.46 16.73 -24.00
N ARG A 285 -28.19 16.97 -24.34
CA ARG A 285 -27.67 18.29 -24.74
C ARG A 285 -27.02 18.24 -26.12
N GLN A 286 -27.01 19.38 -26.82
CA GLN A 286 -26.42 19.56 -28.14
C GLN A 286 -25.20 20.49 -28.04
N ARG A 287 -24.09 20.13 -28.69
CA ARG A 287 -22.89 20.95 -28.83
C ARG A 287 -22.59 21.13 -30.32
N ALA A 288 -22.36 22.37 -30.74
CA ALA A 288 -22.16 22.73 -32.15
C ALA A 288 -20.71 22.51 -32.62
N ASP A 289 -19.75 22.75 -31.71
CA ASP A 289 -18.31 22.58 -31.91
C ASP A 289 -17.66 22.21 -30.58
N LYS A 290 -16.46 21.63 -30.57
CA LYS A 290 -15.85 21.09 -29.34
C LYS A 290 -15.66 22.11 -28.21
N ASN A 291 -15.67 23.41 -28.52
CA ASN A 291 -15.45 24.49 -27.56
C ASN A 291 -16.73 25.23 -27.14
N SER A 292 -17.91 24.94 -27.71
CA SER A 292 -19.17 25.55 -27.27
C SER A 292 -19.75 24.90 -26.02
N VAL A 293 -20.43 25.72 -25.23
CA VAL A 293 -21.25 25.28 -24.09
C VAL A 293 -22.43 24.46 -24.62
N PRO A 294 -22.66 23.22 -24.13
CA PRO A 294 -23.78 22.39 -24.57
C PRO A 294 -25.14 22.99 -24.20
N VAL A 295 -26.06 23.04 -25.16
CA VAL A 295 -27.43 23.54 -25.01
C VAL A 295 -28.38 22.39 -24.69
N CYS A 296 -29.26 22.53 -23.69
CA CYS A 296 -30.20 21.48 -23.32
C CYS A 296 -31.34 21.33 -24.33
N LEU A 297 -31.57 20.09 -24.79
CA LEU A 297 -32.69 19.71 -25.65
C LEU A 297 -33.84 19.09 -24.85
N ALA A 298 -33.54 18.19 -23.90
CA ALA A 298 -34.54 17.52 -23.07
C ALA A 298 -33.95 16.93 -21.78
N SER A 299 -34.74 16.95 -20.72
CA SER A 299 -34.53 16.12 -19.52
C SER A 299 -35.13 14.73 -19.69
N PHE A 300 -34.53 13.72 -19.06
CA PHE A 300 -35.00 12.32 -19.13
C PHE A 300 -36.43 12.12 -18.60
N SER A 301 -36.91 13.00 -17.71
CA SER A 301 -38.29 12.99 -17.22
C SER A 301 -39.34 13.36 -18.29
N GLN A 302 -38.90 13.97 -19.40
CA GLN A 302 -39.76 14.36 -20.52
C GLN A 302 -39.82 13.29 -21.62
N VAL A 303 -38.93 12.29 -21.61
CA VAL A 303 -38.87 11.24 -22.64
C VAL A 303 -40.08 10.29 -22.48
N ARG A 304 -40.71 9.95 -23.61
CA ARG A 304 -41.93 9.13 -23.65
C ARG A 304 -41.79 7.83 -24.43
N SER A 305 -41.04 7.83 -25.52
CA SER A 305 -40.69 6.61 -26.25
C SER A 305 -39.40 6.80 -27.04
N ILE A 306 -38.68 5.70 -27.26
CA ILE A 306 -37.44 5.65 -28.03
C ILE A 306 -37.63 4.63 -29.16
N ARG A 307 -37.22 4.98 -30.38
CA ARG A 307 -37.27 4.09 -31.55
C ARG A 307 -35.96 4.17 -32.33
N CYS A 308 -35.46 3.02 -32.77
CA CYS A 308 -34.34 2.90 -33.69
C CYS A 308 -34.80 2.20 -34.98
N SER A 309 -34.37 2.69 -36.13
CA SER A 309 -34.58 2.01 -37.41
C SER A 309 -33.34 2.13 -38.31
N GLN A 310 -33.02 1.04 -39.01
CA GLN A 310 -31.95 1.03 -40.01
C GLN A 310 -32.42 1.71 -41.30
N GLN A 311 -31.54 2.48 -41.94
CA GLN A 311 -31.77 3.13 -43.23
C GLN A 311 -31.07 2.36 -44.36
N ASN A 312 -31.50 2.62 -45.60
CA ASN A 312 -31.06 1.87 -46.80
C ASN A 312 -29.57 2.05 -47.16
N ASP A 313 -28.92 3.07 -46.61
CA ASP A 313 -27.51 3.44 -46.84
C ASP A 313 -26.55 2.92 -45.75
N GLY A 314 -27.07 2.14 -44.79
CA GLY A 314 -26.31 1.63 -43.64
C GLY A 314 -26.32 2.54 -42.41
N GLN A 315 -26.82 3.78 -42.54
CA GLN A 315 -27.06 4.67 -41.41
C GLN A 315 -28.26 4.16 -40.58
N ALA A 316 -28.51 4.77 -39.42
CA ALA A 316 -29.69 4.49 -38.62
C ALA A 316 -30.32 5.76 -38.06
N LEU A 317 -31.65 5.77 -37.99
CA LEU A 317 -32.45 6.84 -37.39
C LEU A 317 -32.79 6.47 -35.94
N LEU A 318 -32.36 7.31 -35.00
CA LEU A 318 -32.84 7.35 -33.63
C LEU A 318 -33.95 8.40 -33.53
N THR A 319 -35.10 8.04 -32.99
CA THR A 319 -36.23 8.95 -32.74
C THR A 319 -36.62 8.88 -31.27
N VAL A 320 -36.54 10.02 -30.59
CA VAL A 320 -36.90 10.18 -29.17
C VAL A 320 -38.11 11.10 -29.06
N ASP A 321 -39.21 10.57 -28.55
CA ASP A 321 -40.44 11.31 -28.30
C ASP A 321 -40.35 12.05 -26.97
N ILE A 322 -40.61 13.37 -27.00
CA ILE A 322 -40.39 14.29 -25.87
C ILE A 322 -41.70 15.02 -25.56
N GLN A 323 -42.15 14.89 -24.31
CA GLN A 323 -43.36 15.54 -23.84
C GLN A 323 -43.28 17.07 -24.00
N GLY A 324 -44.26 17.63 -24.72
CA GLY A 324 -44.37 19.07 -24.97
C GLY A 324 -43.62 19.56 -26.21
N ALA A 325 -42.81 18.71 -26.86
CA ALA A 325 -42.23 19.01 -28.16
C ALA A 325 -43.29 18.86 -29.28
N LYS A 326 -43.23 19.73 -30.29
CA LYS A 326 -44.13 19.66 -31.47
C LYS A 326 -43.74 18.55 -32.46
N GLN A 327 -42.49 18.11 -32.41
CA GLN A 327 -41.91 17.05 -33.24
C GLN A 327 -40.92 16.26 -32.37
N PRO A 328 -40.75 14.95 -32.59
CA PRO A 328 -39.79 14.14 -31.85
C PRO A 328 -38.34 14.51 -32.23
N LEU A 329 -37.42 14.38 -31.27
CA LEU A 329 -36.00 14.53 -31.51
C LEU A 329 -35.52 13.39 -32.40
N SER A 330 -35.20 13.72 -33.66
CA SER A 330 -34.85 12.76 -34.70
C SER A 330 -33.39 12.95 -35.09
N VAL A 331 -32.58 11.90 -34.99
CA VAL A 331 -31.12 11.95 -35.13
C VAL A 331 -30.66 10.79 -36.01
N THR A 332 -29.90 11.09 -37.06
CA THR A 332 -29.27 10.09 -37.92
C THR A 332 -27.84 9.81 -37.45
N THR A 333 -27.49 8.53 -37.35
CA THR A 333 -26.22 8.01 -36.85
C THR A 333 -25.51 7.21 -37.93
N ALA A 334 -24.18 7.09 -37.86
CA ALA A 334 -23.38 6.43 -38.89
C ALA A 334 -23.67 4.92 -39.06
N CYS A 335 -24.21 4.25 -38.03
CA CYS A 335 -24.64 2.85 -38.10
C CYS A 335 -25.65 2.52 -36.99
N LEU A 336 -26.37 1.40 -37.14
CA LEU A 336 -27.38 0.92 -36.18
C LEU A 336 -26.82 0.73 -34.76
N ALA A 337 -25.60 0.21 -34.62
CA ALA A 337 -24.96 0.00 -33.32
C ALA A 337 -24.82 1.31 -32.52
N ILE A 338 -24.52 2.44 -33.18
CA ILE A 338 -24.46 3.75 -32.51
C ILE A 338 -25.87 4.18 -32.05
N ALA A 339 -26.89 4.00 -32.88
CA ALA A 339 -28.28 4.30 -32.49
C ALA A 339 -28.77 3.43 -31.32
N GLU A 340 -28.48 2.13 -31.32
CA GLU A 340 -28.80 1.22 -30.20
C GLU A 340 -28.01 1.58 -28.93
N ASN A 341 -26.72 1.89 -29.05
CA ASN A 341 -25.89 2.35 -27.93
C ASN A 341 -26.40 3.67 -27.31
N MET A 342 -26.90 4.60 -28.13
CA MET A 342 -27.52 5.86 -27.67
C MET A 342 -28.90 5.61 -27.04
N ALA A 343 -29.71 4.70 -27.62
CA ALA A 343 -31.02 4.35 -27.10
C ALA A 343 -30.94 3.69 -25.71
N ASP A 344 -30.01 2.74 -25.52
CA ASP A 344 -29.77 2.12 -24.21
C ASP A 344 -29.33 3.14 -23.16
N LEU A 345 -28.48 4.11 -23.54
CA LEU A 345 -28.03 5.18 -22.63
C LEU A 345 -29.20 6.06 -22.17
N ILE A 346 -30.02 6.55 -23.11
CA ILE A 346 -31.18 7.39 -22.79
C ILE A 346 -32.20 6.60 -21.97
N ASP A 347 -32.50 5.35 -22.37
CA ASP A 347 -33.45 4.49 -21.67
C ASP A 347 -32.98 4.19 -20.23
N GLY A 348 -31.70 3.90 -20.04
CA GLY A 348 -31.14 3.66 -18.71
C GLY A 348 -31.16 4.87 -17.80
N TYR A 349 -30.94 6.08 -18.34
CA TYR A 349 -31.17 7.32 -17.59
C TYR A 349 -32.65 7.54 -17.24
N CYS A 350 -33.59 7.20 -18.12
CA CYS A 350 -35.03 7.24 -17.83
C CYS A 350 -35.42 6.22 -16.74
N ARG A 351 -34.91 4.98 -16.82
CA ARG A 351 -35.08 3.93 -15.78
C ARG A 351 -34.54 4.39 -14.43
N LEU A 352 -33.31 4.92 -14.41
CA LEU A 352 -32.65 5.45 -13.21
C LEU A 352 -33.40 6.64 -12.58
N GLY A 353 -33.92 7.56 -13.40
CA GLY A 353 -34.67 8.74 -12.93
C GLY A 353 -36.09 8.44 -12.44
N THR A 354 -36.69 7.33 -12.89
CA THR A 354 -38.05 6.90 -12.47
C THR A 354 -38.03 5.77 -11.44
N SER A 355 -36.86 5.23 -11.11
CA SER A 355 -36.69 3.99 -10.34
C SER A 355 -37.54 2.82 -10.88
N SER A 356 -37.66 2.74 -12.21
CA SER A 356 -38.47 1.74 -12.91
C SER A 356 -37.60 0.83 -13.77
N ASP A 357 -37.94 -0.46 -13.79
CA ASP A 357 -37.29 -1.44 -14.67
C ASP A 357 -37.81 -1.40 -16.11
N THR A 358 -38.93 -0.70 -16.38
CA THR A 358 -39.60 -0.66 -17.68
C THR A 358 -38.82 0.12 -18.73
N SER A 359 -38.48 -0.52 -19.85
CA SER A 359 -37.92 0.17 -21.01
C SER A 359 -38.96 1.01 -21.78
N LEU A 360 -38.52 2.16 -22.29
CA LEU A 360 -39.23 3.05 -23.22
C LEU A 360 -38.87 2.77 -24.69
N ILE A 361 -37.99 1.80 -24.97
CA ILE A 361 -37.60 1.39 -26.32
C ILE A 361 -38.71 0.54 -26.95
N ILE A 362 -39.27 0.99 -28.07
CA ILE A 362 -40.32 0.29 -28.80
C ILE A 362 -39.68 -0.60 -29.88
N THR A 363 -39.77 -1.92 -29.69
CA THR A 363 -39.33 -2.89 -30.70
C THR A 363 -40.45 -3.21 -31.71
N THR A 364 -40.14 -3.14 -33.00
CA THR A 364 -41.11 -3.30 -34.11
C THR A 364 -41.63 -4.72 -34.28
N ASN A 365 -41.09 -5.72 -33.57
CA ASN A 365 -41.52 -7.12 -33.71
C ASN A 365 -42.86 -7.44 -33.02
N LYS A 366 -43.35 -6.60 -32.09
CA LYS A 366 -44.60 -6.87 -31.35
C LYS A 366 -45.90 -6.77 -32.17
N GLU A 367 -45.85 -6.28 -33.40
CA GLU A 367 -47.04 -6.19 -34.27
C GLU A 367 -47.33 -7.47 -35.09
N ARG A 368 -46.44 -8.47 -35.12
CA ARG A 368 -46.68 -9.72 -35.88
C ARG A 368 -47.40 -10.82 -35.09
N ASP A 369 -47.29 -10.84 -33.77
CA ASP A 369 -47.92 -11.89 -32.93
C ASP A 369 -49.43 -11.68 -32.70
N SER A 370 -50.00 -10.56 -33.14
CA SER A 370 -51.43 -10.26 -33.00
C SER A 370 -52.33 -10.90 -34.08
N SER A 371 -51.76 -11.61 -35.06
CA SER A 371 -52.51 -12.14 -36.21
C SER A 371 -52.83 -13.64 -36.19
N PHE A 372 -52.56 -14.36 -35.09
CA PHE A 372 -52.89 -15.79 -34.94
C PHE A 372 -53.68 -16.12 -33.67
N ALA A 373 -54.84 -15.47 -33.50
CA ALA A 373 -55.85 -15.91 -32.55
C ALA A 373 -56.71 -17.04 -33.15
N LEU A 374 -56.49 -18.29 -32.72
CA LEU A 374 -57.41 -19.40 -32.97
C LEU A 374 -58.62 -19.34 -32.01
N PRO A 375 -59.80 -19.86 -32.41
CA PRO A 375 -61.07 -19.54 -31.74
C PRO A 375 -61.30 -20.28 -30.41
N ALA A 376 -62.05 -19.63 -29.52
CA ALA A 376 -62.39 -20.15 -28.20
C ALA A 376 -63.45 -21.28 -28.23
N ILE A 377 -63.36 -22.21 -27.27
CA ILE A 377 -64.34 -23.26 -26.97
C ILE A 377 -64.72 -23.15 -25.46
N PRO A 378 -65.98 -23.39 -25.05
CA PRO A 378 -66.59 -22.58 -24.00
C PRO A 378 -66.53 -23.15 -22.56
N THR A 379 -66.90 -22.27 -21.63
CA THR A 379 -66.86 -22.38 -20.17
C THR A 379 -67.86 -23.35 -19.53
N GLY A 380 -67.44 -23.95 -18.41
CA GLY A 380 -68.27 -24.36 -17.28
C GLY A 380 -67.37 -24.81 -16.10
N GLY A 381 -67.67 -24.59 -14.82
CA GLY A 381 -68.74 -23.83 -14.17
C GLY A 381 -68.77 -24.16 -12.66
N SER A 382 -69.17 -23.20 -11.80
CA SER A 382 -69.27 -23.32 -10.32
C SER A 382 -67.95 -23.50 -9.51
N LYS A 383 -67.83 -23.09 -8.23
CA LYS A 383 -68.46 -22.00 -7.44
C LYS A 383 -67.75 -21.87 -6.05
N ASP A 384 -67.64 -20.62 -5.57
CA ASP A 384 -67.66 -20.15 -4.16
C ASP A 384 -66.58 -20.47 -3.08
N VAL A 385 -66.41 -19.46 -2.20
CA VAL A 385 -65.82 -19.37 -0.82
C VAL A 385 -64.27 -19.46 -0.62
N PRO A 386 -63.69 -18.86 0.47
CA PRO A 386 -62.63 -17.86 0.26
C PRO A 386 -61.31 -18.06 1.06
N ARG A 387 -60.35 -17.17 0.75
CA ARG A 387 -59.00 -17.04 1.34
C ARG A 387 -58.92 -17.24 2.88
N LYS A 388 -57.98 -18.09 3.30
CA LYS A 388 -57.18 -17.90 4.52
C LYS A 388 -55.69 -18.04 4.21
N SER A 389 -54.89 -17.23 4.89
CA SER A 389 -53.44 -17.09 4.69
C SER A 389 -52.66 -18.26 5.28
N VAL A 390 -51.69 -18.79 4.53
CA VAL A 390 -50.52 -19.51 5.08
C VAL A 390 -49.29 -19.15 4.23
N ASN A 391 -48.23 -18.67 4.89
CA ASN A 391 -46.92 -18.43 4.26
C ASN A 391 -46.30 -19.75 3.77
N ASN A 392 -45.72 -19.76 2.57
CA ASN A 392 -44.76 -20.80 2.20
C ASN A 392 -43.68 -20.23 1.28
N ARG A 393 -42.62 -19.66 1.88
CA ARG A 393 -41.37 -19.38 1.17
C ARG A 393 -40.60 -20.69 1.02
N ARG A 394 -40.64 -21.30 -0.16
CA ARG A 394 -39.60 -22.27 -0.58
C ARG A 394 -38.68 -21.56 -1.55
N GLY A 395 -37.40 -21.47 -1.18
CA GLY A 395 -36.36 -21.05 -2.12
C GLY A 395 -36.19 -22.13 -3.19
N VAL A 396 -36.04 -21.71 -4.44
CA VAL A 396 -35.67 -22.61 -5.54
C VAL A 396 -34.17 -22.87 -5.43
N GLY A 397 -33.80 -24.14 -5.26
CA GLY A 397 -32.41 -24.58 -5.26
C GLY A 397 -31.78 -24.42 -6.65
N SER A 398 -30.50 -24.09 -6.66
CA SER A 398 -29.73 -23.86 -7.90
C SER A 398 -28.97 -25.14 -8.29
N ASP A 399 -29.56 -25.97 -9.15
CA ASP A 399 -28.91 -27.17 -9.71
C ASP A 399 -27.83 -26.77 -10.72
N ILE A 400 -26.60 -26.52 -10.22
CA ILE A 400 -25.43 -26.18 -11.05
C ILE A 400 -24.21 -26.99 -10.62
N TYR A 401 -24.07 -28.21 -11.17
CA TYR A 401 -22.97 -28.56 -12.09
C TYR A 401 -23.20 -29.94 -12.71
N ALA A 402 -22.67 -30.15 -13.91
CA ALA A 402 -22.35 -31.47 -14.42
C ALA A 402 -20.85 -31.43 -14.75
N GLU A 403 -20.06 -32.26 -14.08
CA GLU A 403 -18.61 -32.31 -14.27
C GLU A 403 -18.29 -32.96 -15.63
N ILE A 404 -17.45 -32.29 -16.43
CA ILE A 404 -16.73 -32.96 -17.51
C ILE A 404 -15.54 -33.67 -16.84
N PRO A 405 -15.39 -35.01 -16.97
CA PRO A 405 -14.29 -35.70 -16.31
C PRO A 405 -12.95 -35.26 -16.89
N GLU A 406 -12.16 -34.53 -16.11
CA GLU A 406 -10.71 -34.51 -16.31
C GLU A 406 -10.18 -35.90 -15.91
N GLU A 407 -9.50 -36.57 -16.84
CA GLU A 407 -8.82 -37.85 -16.57
C GLU A 407 -7.69 -37.62 -15.55
N LYS A 408 -8.01 -37.72 -14.27
CA LYS A 408 -7.02 -37.77 -13.19
C LYS A 408 -6.09 -38.95 -13.46
N PRO A 409 -4.75 -38.76 -13.50
CA PRO A 409 -3.83 -39.88 -13.49
C PRO A 409 -4.04 -40.65 -12.18
N ASP A 410 -4.37 -41.94 -12.30
CA ASP A 410 -4.68 -42.78 -11.14
C ASP A 410 -3.46 -42.84 -10.21
N SER A 411 -3.63 -42.30 -9.01
CA SER A 411 -2.60 -42.15 -7.99
C SER A 411 -3.31 -42.16 -6.64
N GLY A 412 -3.62 -43.38 -6.18
CA GLY A 412 -4.48 -43.65 -5.02
C GLY A 412 -4.31 -42.67 -3.87
N CYS A 413 -5.40 -41.99 -3.49
CA CYS A 413 -5.34 -40.86 -2.57
C CYS A 413 -5.03 -41.29 -1.13
N ARG A 414 -3.74 -41.28 -0.77
CA ARG A 414 -3.19 -41.73 0.52
C ARG A 414 -3.64 -40.96 1.77
N TYR A 415 -4.48 -39.94 1.62
CA TYR A 415 -4.89 -39.00 2.68
C TYR A 415 -6.40 -38.79 2.78
N SER A 416 -7.21 -39.44 1.93
CA SER A 416 -8.68 -39.39 2.06
C SER A 416 -9.12 -40.32 3.19
N LEU A 417 -9.91 -39.80 4.14
CA LEU A 417 -10.43 -40.54 5.28
C LEU A 417 -11.95 -40.68 5.19
N SER A 418 -12.50 -41.76 5.76
CA SER A 418 -13.95 -41.87 5.95
C SER A 418 -14.38 -41.19 7.25
N ARG A 419 -15.57 -40.57 7.25
CA ARG A 419 -16.16 -39.95 8.44
C ARG A 419 -16.38 -40.97 9.57
N ASP A 420 -16.69 -42.22 9.22
CA ASP A 420 -16.90 -43.32 10.18
C ASP A 420 -15.62 -43.79 10.88
N GLU A 421 -14.45 -43.37 10.41
CA GLU A 421 -13.15 -43.66 11.03
C GLU A 421 -12.79 -42.66 12.14
N ILE A 422 -13.54 -41.56 12.27
CA ILE A 422 -13.28 -40.47 13.22
C ILE A 422 -14.39 -40.41 14.27
N TYR A 423 -14.06 -40.67 15.53
CA TYR A 423 -14.90 -40.28 16.66
C TYR A 423 -14.59 -38.84 17.05
N LEU A 424 -15.53 -37.92 16.81
CA LEU A 424 -15.41 -36.51 17.19
C LEU A 424 -15.73 -36.32 18.68
N GLY A 425 -14.87 -35.58 19.38
CA GLY A 425 -14.96 -35.28 20.81
C GLY A 425 -15.45 -33.87 21.10
N ARG A 426 -14.82 -33.20 22.06
CA ARG A 426 -15.17 -31.84 22.49
C ARG A 426 -14.42 -30.78 21.67
N ILE A 427 -14.96 -29.58 21.63
CA ILE A 427 -14.26 -28.40 21.10
C ILE A 427 -13.01 -28.11 21.97
N LEU A 428 -11.87 -27.92 21.30
CA LEU A 428 -10.60 -27.46 21.87
C LEU A 428 -10.40 -25.95 21.66
N GLY A 429 -10.92 -25.41 20.56
CA GLY A 429 -10.84 -23.98 20.24
C GLY A 429 -11.66 -23.62 19.00
N GLU A 430 -11.80 -22.32 18.75
CA GLU A 430 -12.51 -21.77 17.60
C GLU A 430 -11.55 -20.91 16.77
N GLY A 431 -11.49 -21.17 15.46
CA GLY A 431 -10.68 -20.45 14.49
C GLY A 431 -11.54 -19.80 13.41
N PHE A 432 -10.89 -19.12 12.45
CA PHE A 432 -11.57 -18.29 11.46
C PHE A 432 -12.57 -19.05 10.57
N PHE A 433 -12.29 -20.31 10.23
CA PHE A 433 -13.13 -21.14 9.35
C PHE A 433 -14.10 -22.07 10.11
N GLY A 434 -13.97 -22.17 11.44
CA GLY A 434 -14.76 -23.08 12.27
C GLY A 434 -14.00 -23.61 13.48
N GLU A 435 -14.45 -24.72 14.05
CA GLU A 435 -13.98 -25.24 15.33
C GLU A 435 -12.89 -26.30 15.17
N VAL A 436 -11.96 -26.35 16.14
CA VAL A 436 -11.04 -27.47 16.32
C VAL A 436 -11.57 -28.33 17.46
N HIS A 437 -11.73 -29.63 17.21
CA HIS A 437 -12.18 -30.62 18.18
C HIS A 437 -11.06 -31.60 18.53
N ASP A 438 -11.11 -32.25 19.71
CA ASP A 438 -10.40 -33.51 19.91
C ASP A 438 -11.16 -34.66 19.26
N GLY A 439 -10.47 -35.78 19.03
CA GLY A 439 -11.09 -36.95 18.46
C GLY A 439 -10.19 -38.18 18.52
N VAL A 440 -10.73 -39.30 18.05
CA VAL A 440 -10.00 -40.56 17.89
C VAL A 440 -10.16 -41.05 16.46
N TYR A 441 -9.04 -41.16 15.75
CA TYR A 441 -8.97 -41.83 14.46
C TYR A 441 -8.75 -43.33 14.68
N LYS A 442 -9.59 -44.15 14.05
CA LYS A 442 -9.45 -45.59 13.99
C LYS A 442 -8.90 -45.97 12.62
N SER A 443 -7.61 -46.26 12.58
CA SER A 443 -6.92 -46.69 11.36
C SER A 443 -7.46 -48.03 10.81
N PRO A 444 -7.24 -48.35 9.52
CA PRO A 444 -7.60 -49.63 8.93
C PRO A 444 -6.95 -50.85 9.61
N THR A 445 -5.81 -50.67 10.27
CA THR A 445 -5.13 -51.71 11.06
C THR A 445 -5.75 -51.92 12.46
N GLY A 446 -6.73 -51.09 12.84
CA GLY A 446 -7.42 -51.14 14.13
C GLY A 446 -6.77 -50.31 15.25
N GLU A 447 -5.61 -49.70 14.99
CA GLU A 447 -4.96 -48.78 15.93
C GLU A 447 -5.80 -47.51 16.11
N ARG A 448 -5.88 -47.03 17.36
CA ARG A 448 -6.62 -45.82 17.74
C ARG A 448 -5.65 -44.69 18.07
N VAL A 449 -5.66 -43.65 17.25
CA VAL A 449 -4.78 -42.48 17.36
C VAL A 449 -5.61 -41.29 17.86
N ARG A 450 -5.08 -40.51 18.82
CA ARG A 450 -5.70 -39.24 19.23
C ARG A 450 -5.43 -38.17 18.18
N VAL A 451 -6.47 -37.47 17.75
CA VAL A 451 -6.42 -36.51 16.63
C VAL A 451 -7.07 -35.18 16.98
N ALA A 452 -6.61 -34.11 16.33
CA ALA A 452 -7.27 -32.82 16.29
C ALA A 452 -8.05 -32.71 14.96
N VAL A 453 -9.31 -32.30 15.02
CA VAL A 453 -10.21 -32.23 13.86
C VAL A 453 -10.67 -30.79 13.67
N LYS A 454 -10.13 -30.11 12.65
CA LYS A 454 -10.58 -28.77 12.23
C LYS A 454 -11.81 -28.95 11.34
N THR A 455 -12.94 -28.32 11.69
CA THR A 455 -14.21 -28.43 10.96
C THR A 455 -14.55 -27.12 10.24
N CYS A 456 -15.05 -27.21 9.01
CA CYS A 456 -15.53 -26.04 8.27
C CYS A 456 -16.99 -25.75 8.65
N LYS A 457 -17.28 -24.57 9.22
CA LYS A 457 -18.66 -24.17 9.59
C LYS A 457 -19.47 -23.66 8.39
N ASP A 458 -18.81 -22.95 7.49
CA ASP A 458 -19.38 -22.44 6.24
C ASP A 458 -18.86 -23.30 5.09
N CYS A 459 -19.77 -23.98 4.39
CA CYS A 459 -19.45 -24.90 3.29
C CYS A 459 -19.69 -24.29 1.91
N SER A 460 -19.73 -22.95 1.79
CA SER A 460 -19.66 -22.28 0.49
C SER A 460 -18.34 -22.59 -0.22
N ASP A 461 -18.38 -22.75 -1.54
CA ASP A 461 -17.23 -23.24 -2.33
C ASP A 461 -15.96 -22.38 -2.13
N ASP A 462 -16.12 -21.06 -2.12
CA ASP A 462 -15.06 -20.07 -1.83
C ASP A 462 -14.39 -20.25 -0.46
N VAL A 463 -15.12 -20.75 0.54
CA VAL A 463 -14.61 -20.99 1.89
C VAL A 463 -14.01 -22.39 1.97
N LYS A 464 -14.69 -23.38 1.37
CA LYS A 464 -14.24 -24.77 1.25
C LYS A 464 -12.91 -24.89 0.51
N GLU A 465 -12.71 -24.15 -0.59
CA GLU A 465 -11.43 -24.09 -1.32
C GLU A 465 -10.32 -23.52 -0.45
N LYS A 466 -10.57 -22.40 0.25
CA LYS A 466 -9.59 -21.77 1.16
C LYS A 466 -9.25 -22.68 2.33
N PHE A 467 -10.24 -23.38 2.89
CA PHE A 467 -10.06 -24.36 3.95
C PHE A 467 -9.21 -25.56 3.46
N MET A 468 -9.57 -26.14 2.32
CA MET A 468 -8.81 -27.24 1.69
C MET A 468 -7.38 -26.83 1.29
N SER A 469 -7.13 -25.57 0.96
CA SER A 469 -5.79 -25.07 0.63
C SER A 469 -4.77 -25.31 1.75
N GLU A 470 -5.22 -25.26 3.02
CA GLU A 470 -4.37 -25.57 4.18
C GLU A 470 -3.93 -27.04 4.18
N ALA A 471 -4.87 -27.97 3.97
CA ALA A 471 -4.56 -29.40 3.92
C ALA A 471 -3.70 -29.78 2.71
N VAL A 472 -3.90 -29.13 1.57
CA VAL A 472 -3.07 -29.32 0.36
C VAL A 472 -1.62 -28.92 0.63
N LEU A 473 -1.38 -27.80 1.30
CA LEU A 473 -0.03 -27.38 1.72
C LEU A 473 0.58 -28.37 2.72
N MET A 474 -0.18 -28.75 3.77
CA MET A 474 0.31 -29.65 4.81
C MET A 474 0.63 -31.07 4.30
N LYS A 475 0.01 -31.53 3.21
CA LYS A 475 0.23 -32.86 2.61
C LYS A 475 1.69 -33.11 2.21
N THR A 476 2.44 -32.06 1.88
CA THR A 476 3.85 -32.14 1.46
C THR A 476 4.86 -31.83 2.58
N LEU A 477 4.40 -31.45 3.77
CA LEU A 477 5.28 -31.08 4.88
C LEU A 477 5.61 -32.31 5.74
N ASP A 478 6.90 -32.62 5.86
CA ASP A 478 7.42 -33.63 6.79
C ASP A 478 8.65 -33.08 7.53
N HIS A 479 8.45 -32.71 8.80
CA HIS A 479 9.49 -32.16 9.66
C HIS A 479 9.15 -32.40 11.14
N PRO A 480 10.11 -32.78 12.01
CA PRO A 480 9.85 -33.10 13.42
C PRO A 480 9.19 -31.97 14.21
N HIS A 481 9.44 -30.71 13.84
CA HIS A 481 8.88 -29.51 14.49
C HIS A 481 7.73 -28.86 13.68
N ILE A 482 7.03 -29.62 12.84
CA ILE A 482 5.77 -29.22 12.18
C ILE A 482 4.63 -30.14 12.64
N VAL A 483 3.41 -29.60 12.71
CA VAL A 483 2.17 -30.36 12.95
C VAL A 483 1.87 -31.25 11.74
N ARG A 484 1.73 -32.56 11.96
CA ARG A 484 1.54 -33.52 10.87
C ARG A 484 0.06 -33.69 10.50
N LEU A 485 -0.23 -33.63 9.19
CA LEU A 485 -1.52 -34.03 8.62
C LEU A 485 -1.68 -35.57 8.72
N ILE A 486 -2.84 -36.02 9.19
CA ILE A 486 -3.23 -37.44 9.18
C ILE A 486 -4.09 -37.72 7.95
N GLY A 487 -5.03 -36.83 7.63
CA GLY A 487 -5.84 -36.92 6.42
C GLY A 487 -6.97 -35.90 6.38
N VAL A 488 -7.85 -36.04 5.39
CA VAL A 488 -8.93 -35.10 5.08
C VAL A 488 -10.22 -35.86 4.78
N ILE A 489 -11.34 -35.36 5.28
CA ILE A 489 -12.68 -35.82 4.90
C ILE A 489 -13.27 -34.75 3.97
N GLU A 490 -13.36 -35.06 2.68
CA GLU A 490 -13.78 -34.14 1.62
C GLU A 490 -15.31 -33.99 1.50
N VAL A 491 -16.06 -34.90 2.14
CA VAL A 491 -17.53 -34.89 2.22
C VAL A 491 -18.00 -33.86 3.25
N ASP A 492 -18.97 -33.02 2.90
CA ASP A 492 -19.40 -31.92 3.77
C ASP A 492 -20.05 -32.38 5.10
N PRO A 493 -19.84 -31.63 6.21
CA PRO A 493 -18.90 -30.51 6.33
C PRO A 493 -17.45 -30.99 6.34
N VAL A 494 -16.58 -30.38 5.51
CA VAL A 494 -15.18 -30.80 5.34
C VAL A 494 -14.41 -30.76 6.66
N TRP A 495 -13.63 -31.83 6.94
CA TRP A 495 -12.78 -31.93 8.12
C TRP A 495 -11.30 -32.15 7.74
N ILE A 496 -10.40 -31.43 8.41
CA ILE A 496 -8.95 -31.64 8.34
C ILE A 496 -8.50 -32.32 9.63
N VAL A 497 -7.87 -33.50 9.52
CA VAL A 497 -7.47 -34.34 10.65
C VAL A 497 -5.95 -34.28 10.83
N MET A 498 -5.52 -33.84 12.02
CA MET A 498 -4.12 -33.62 12.39
C MET A 498 -3.76 -34.39 13.66
N GLU A 499 -2.47 -34.52 13.96
CA GLU A 499 -2.02 -35.01 15.27
C GLU A 499 -2.49 -34.09 16.42
N LEU A 500 -2.93 -34.70 17.53
CA LEU A 500 -3.26 -33.99 18.76
C LEU A 500 -2.07 -33.96 19.72
N TYR A 501 -1.73 -32.80 20.25
CA TYR A 501 -0.66 -32.62 21.23
C TYR A 501 -1.23 -32.28 22.61
N GLU A 502 -0.78 -33.00 23.64
CA GLU A 502 -1.48 -33.05 24.94
C GLU A 502 -1.35 -31.76 25.77
N HIS A 503 -0.29 -30.99 25.55
CA HIS A 503 -0.04 -29.73 26.25
C HIS A 503 -0.61 -28.49 25.52
N GLY A 504 -1.26 -28.68 24.37
CA GLY A 504 -1.96 -27.60 23.65
C GLY A 504 -1.04 -26.50 23.14
N GLU A 505 -1.53 -25.26 23.21
CA GLU A 505 -0.89 -24.05 22.71
C GLU A 505 0.29 -23.60 23.58
N LEU A 506 1.42 -23.25 22.93
CA LEU A 506 2.62 -22.77 23.62
C LEU A 506 2.36 -21.48 24.42
N GLY A 507 1.54 -20.54 23.93
CA GLY A 507 1.23 -19.32 24.66
C GLY A 507 0.62 -19.58 26.04
N THR A 508 -0.39 -20.45 26.11
CA THR A 508 -1.00 -20.90 27.37
C THR A 508 -0.01 -21.69 28.24
N TYR A 509 0.73 -22.63 27.64
CA TYR A 509 1.71 -23.46 28.35
C TYR A 509 2.82 -22.64 29.03
N LEU A 510 3.32 -21.57 28.39
CA LEU A 510 4.34 -20.68 28.95
C LEU A 510 3.86 -19.99 30.24
N VAL A 511 2.59 -19.57 30.28
CA VAL A 511 1.98 -18.90 31.43
C VAL A 511 1.75 -19.89 32.58
N GLU A 512 1.26 -21.09 32.29
CA GLU A 512 1.03 -22.14 33.29
C GLU A 512 2.33 -22.68 33.89
N GLN A 513 3.36 -22.89 33.05
CA GLN A 513 4.65 -23.49 33.42
C GLN A 513 5.76 -22.47 33.74
N GLN A 514 5.40 -21.18 33.92
CA GLN A 514 6.35 -20.10 34.22
C GLN A 514 7.32 -20.34 35.40
N ARG A 515 6.99 -21.27 36.31
CA ARG A 515 7.83 -21.64 37.48
C ARG A 515 8.79 -22.79 37.23
N SER A 516 8.55 -23.61 36.20
CA SER A 516 9.34 -24.80 35.86
C SER A 516 10.25 -24.59 34.64
N LEU A 517 9.89 -23.66 33.76
CA LEU A 517 10.66 -23.30 32.56
C LEU A 517 11.98 -22.59 32.90
N THR A 518 13.08 -23.02 32.27
CA THR A 518 14.40 -22.35 32.35
C THR A 518 14.76 -21.70 31.02
N SER A 519 15.74 -20.78 31.02
CA SER A 519 16.18 -20.12 29.78
C SER A 519 16.63 -21.13 28.71
N VAL A 520 17.28 -22.23 29.11
CA VAL A 520 17.68 -23.33 28.21
C VAL A 520 16.47 -23.89 27.45
N THR A 521 15.36 -24.16 28.14
CA THR A 521 14.12 -24.67 27.51
C THR A 521 13.49 -23.65 26.56
N LEU A 522 13.48 -22.38 26.93
CA LEU A 522 12.91 -21.31 26.09
C LEU A 522 13.76 -21.08 24.81
N VAL A 523 15.08 -21.16 24.92
CA VAL A 523 16.01 -21.13 23.77
C VAL A 523 15.85 -22.40 22.91
N LEU A 524 15.62 -23.57 23.52
CA LEU A 524 15.35 -24.81 22.80
C LEU A 524 14.07 -24.69 21.95
N TYR A 525 12.96 -24.20 22.51
CA TYR A 525 11.72 -23.97 21.75
C TYR A 525 11.95 -23.00 20.58
N SER A 526 12.68 -21.91 20.83
CA SER A 526 13.06 -20.93 19.81
C SER A 526 13.86 -21.56 18.66
N LEU A 527 14.81 -22.44 18.98
CA LEU A 527 15.61 -23.20 18.00
C LEU A 527 14.75 -24.21 17.20
N GLN A 528 13.78 -24.87 17.85
CA GLN A 528 12.89 -25.84 17.19
C GLN A 528 11.94 -25.17 16.20
N ILE A 529 11.34 -24.04 16.58
CA ILE A 529 10.54 -23.18 15.68
C ILE A 529 11.41 -22.69 14.52
N CYS A 530 12.64 -22.24 14.79
CA CYS A 530 13.57 -21.78 13.76
C CYS A 530 13.91 -22.87 12.73
N LYS A 531 14.10 -24.12 13.18
CA LYS A 531 14.33 -25.27 12.28
C LYS A 531 13.13 -25.55 11.38
N ALA A 532 11.91 -25.49 11.92
CA ALA A 532 10.70 -25.61 11.12
C ALA A 532 10.63 -24.53 10.03
N LEU A 533 10.94 -23.28 10.38
CA LEU A 533 10.93 -22.16 9.43
C LEU A 533 12.06 -22.22 8.40
N ALA A 534 13.24 -22.75 8.76
CA ALA A 534 14.31 -23.03 7.80
C ALA A 534 13.93 -24.12 6.79
N TYR A 535 13.13 -25.10 7.20
CA TYR A 535 12.55 -26.10 6.29
C TYR A 535 11.50 -25.47 5.35
N LEU A 536 10.67 -24.54 5.82
CA LEU A 536 9.74 -23.79 4.97
C LEU A 536 10.44 -22.84 3.99
N GLU A 537 11.52 -22.16 4.44
CA GLU A 537 12.43 -21.36 3.61
C GLU A 537 12.97 -22.18 2.43
N GLY A 538 13.41 -23.42 2.67
CA GLY A 538 13.88 -24.33 1.62
C GLY A 538 12.80 -24.87 0.67
N LEU A 539 11.51 -24.69 0.99
CA LEU A 539 10.36 -25.01 0.13
C LEU A 539 9.77 -23.77 -0.56
N ASN A 540 10.41 -22.60 -0.44
CA ASN A 540 9.88 -21.30 -0.86
C ASN A 540 8.45 -21.03 -0.31
N MET A 541 8.17 -21.49 0.92
CA MET A 541 6.86 -21.32 1.55
C MET A 541 6.93 -20.28 2.67
N VAL A 542 6.02 -19.30 2.64
CA VAL A 542 5.92 -18.23 3.63
C VAL A 542 4.69 -18.49 4.51
N HIS A 543 4.89 -18.52 5.82
CA HIS A 543 3.90 -18.88 6.83
C HIS A 543 2.91 -17.75 7.13
N ARG A 544 3.40 -16.50 7.19
CA ARG A 544 2.61 -15.26 7.33
C ARG A 544 1.88 -15.01 8.65
N ASP A 545 1.93 -15.94 9.61
CA ASP A 545 1.37 -15.78 10.96
C ASP A 545 2.18 -16.54 12.01
N ILE A 546 3.44 -16.16 12.19
CA ILE A 546 4.34 -16.81 13.16
C ILE A 546 4.18 -16.12 14.53
N ALA A 547 3.57 -16.84 15.47
CA ALA A 547 3.30 -16.40 16.84
C ALA A 547 3.13 -17.61 17.76
N VAL A 548 3.28 -17.44 19.09
CA VAL A 548 3.17 -18.57 20.04
C VAL A 548 1.78 -19.25 20.05
N ARG A 549 0.73 -18.53 19.62
CA ARG A 549 -0.63 -19.09 19.42
C ARG A 549 -0.71 -20.19 18.35
N ASN A 550 0.22 -20.18 17.40
CA ASN A 550 0.26 -21.10 16.27
C ASN A 550 1.38 -22.16 16.46
N VAL A 551 1.88 -22.30 17.69
CA VAL A 551 2.88 -23.31 18.09
C VAL A 551 2.26 -24.20 19.15
N LEU A 552 2.35 -25.52 18.95
CA LEU A 552 1.82 -26.54 19.85
C LEU A 552 2.95 -27.26 20.60
N VAL A 553 2.69 -27.65 21.84
CA VAL A 553 3.64 -28.32 22.72
C VAL A 553 3.39 -29.83 22.69
N ALA A 554 4.29 -30.58 22.05
CA ALA A 554 4.21 -32.03 21.92
C ALA A 554 4.73 -32.77 23.17
N SER A 555 5.76 -32.22 23.80
CA SER A 555 6.32 -32.66 25.09
C SER A 555 7.02 -31.48 25.77
N ALA A 556 7.42 -31.63 27.03
CA ALA A 556 8.15 -30.59 27.78
C ALA A 556 9.50 -30.15 27.15
N ASP A 557 9.98 -30.86 26.13
CA ASP A 557 11.20 -30.60 25.38
C ASP A 557 10.97 -30.52 23.85
N CYS A 558 9.72 -30.53 23.38
CA CYS A 558 9.39 -30.51 21.94
C CYS A 558 8.18 -29.63 21.61
N VAL A 559 8.39 -28.63 20.76
CA VAL A 559 7.34 -27.81 20.14
C VAL A 559 7.24 -28.03 18.63
N LYS A 560 6.07 -27.72 18.08
CA LYS A 560 5.73 -27.87 16.66
C LYS A 560 4.95 -26.67 16.14
N LEU A 561 5.32 -26.19 14.96
CA LEU A 561 4.65 -25.10 14.24
C LEU A 561 3.42 -25.61 13.48
N GLY A 562 2.31 -24.88 13.53
CA GLY A 562 1.04 -25.20 12.90
C GLY A 562 0.24 -23.97 12.44
N ASP A 563 -1.02 -24.19 12.08
CA ASP A 563 -1.95 -23.24 11.41
C ASP A 563 -1.42 -22.65 10.10
N PHE A 564 -1.51 -23.46 9.05
CA PHE A 564 -1.07 -23.10 7.70
C PHE A 564 -2.15 -22.35 6.88
N GLY A 565 -3.26 -21.95 7.50
CA GLY A 565 -4.42 -21.34 6.82
C GLY A 565 -4.09 -20.04 6.07
N LEU A 566 -3.04 -19.31 6.47
CA LEU A 566 -2.53 -18.12 5.77
C LEU A 566 -1.25 -18.40 4.95
N SER A 567 -0.64 -19.57 5.07
CA SER A 567 0.63 -19.90 4.41
C SER A 567 0.47 -20.05 2.90
N ARG A 568 1.50 -19.72 2.11
CA ARG A 568 1.49 -19.88 0.65
C ARG A 568 2.91 -20.16 0.12
N TYR A 569 3.00 -20.88 -0.99
CA TYR A 569 4.22 -20.90 -1.81
C TYR A 569 4.43 -19.54 -2.48
N VAL A 570 5.70 -19.18 -2.69
CA VAL A 570 6.13 -17.94 -3.33
C VAL A 570 6.96 -18.29 -4.56
N GLU A 571 6.55 -17.81 -5.73
CA GLU A 571 7.33 -17.90 -6.97
C GLU A 571 8.43 -16.83 -6.95
N GLU A 572 9.58 -17.08 -7.59
CA GLU A 572 10.82 -16.31 -7.35
C GLU A 572 10.72 -14.80 -7.71
N GLU A 573 9.72 -14.38 -8.48
CA GLU A 573 9.51 -13.00 -8.90
C GLU A 573 8.26 -12.33 -8.27
N ASP A 574 7.38 -13.09 -7.60
CA ASP A 574 6.03 -12.60 -7.22
C ASP A 574 5.78 -12.59 -5.70
N TYR A 575 5.57 -11.40 -5.13
CA TYR A 575 5.26 -11.22 -3.71
C TYR A 575 3.75 -11.13 -3.49
N TYR A 576 3.23 -11.93 -2.57
CA TYR A 576 1.79 -12.02 -2.33
C TYR A 576 1.22 -10.76 -1.66
N LYS A 577 0.12 -10.22 -2.22
CA LYS A 577 -0.70 -9.14 -1.64
C LYS A 577 -2.00 -9.70 -1.04
N ALA A 578 -2.19 -9.52 0.27
CA ALA A 578 -3.32 -10.09 1.00
C ALA A 578 -4.64 -9.29 0.88
N SER A 579 -5.78 -9.99 0.91
CA SER A 579 -7.12 -9.43 1.03
C SER A 579 -7.43 -8.91 2.45
N LEU A 580 -8.56 -8.18 2.59
CA LEU A 580 -8.89 -7.25 3.68
C LEU A 580 -9.24 -7.86 5.07
N SER A 581 -8.68 -9.01 5.47
CA SER A 581 -8.99 -9.64 6.77
C SER A 581 -8.33 -8.94 7.98
N ARG A 582 -8.78 -9.29 9.20
CA ARG A 582 -8.17 -8.84 10.47
C ARG A 582 -6.73 -9.33 10.57
N LEU A 583 -5.76 -8.42 10.42
CA LEU A 583 -4.34 -8.73 10.45
C LEU A 583 -3.74 -8.73 11.88
N PRO A 584 -2.72 -9.57 12.16
CA PRO A 584 -2.00 -9.59 13.43
C PRO A 584 -0.93 -8.48 13.50
N ILE A 585 -1.35 -7.21 13.40
CA ILE A 585 -0.47 -6.03 13.22
C ILE A 585 0.74 -5.99 14.17
N LYS A 586 0.57 -6.35 15.45
CA LYS A 586 1.65 -6.32 16.47
C LYS A 586 2.79 -7.32 16.22
N TRP A 587 2.59 -8.33 15.38
CA TRP A 587 3.59 -9.32 14.98
C TRP A 587 4.22 -9.01 13.62
N MET A 588 3.51 -8.26 12.77
CA MET A 588 3.87 -8.08 11.36
C MET A 588 5.10 -7.20 11.14
N ALA A 589 5.82 -7.49 10.06
CA ALA A 589 6.92 -6.65 9.59
C ALA A 589 6.40 -5.32 9.01
N PRO A 590 7.18 -4.21 9.08
CA PRO A 590 6.74 -2.90 8.59
C PRO A 590 6.31 -2.89 7.13
N GLU A 591 7.01 -3.64 6.25
CA GLU A 591 6.65 -3.77 4.84
C GLU A 591 5.37 -4.57 4.61
N SER A 592 5.05 -5.51 5.50
CA SER A 592 3.79 -6.25 5.48
C SER A 592 2.60 -5.41 5.95
N ILE A 593 2.84 -4.48 6.87
CA ILE A 593 1.82 -3.51 7.32
C ILE A 593 1.58 -2.47 6.22
N ASN A 594 2.64 -1.77 5.78
CA ASN A 594 2.54 -0.67 4.81
C ASN A 594 2.12 -1.12 3.40
N PHE A 595 2.70 -2.21 2.89
CA PHE A 595 2.59 -2.61 1.48
C PHE A 595 1.85 -3.94 1.26
N ARG A 596 1.38 -4.58 2.34
CA ARG A 596 0.79 -5.93 2.33
C ARG A 596 1.70 -6.99 1.71
N ARG A 597 3.03 -6.76 1.71
CA ARG A 597 4.06 -7.66 1.18
C ARG A 597 4.41 -8.75 2.20
N PHE A 598 4.33 -10.01 1.80
CA PHE A 598 4.77 -11.15 2.61
C PHE A 598 5.89 -11.91 1.89
N THR A 599 6.97 -12.21 2.62
CA THR A 599 8.19 -12.89 2.14
C THR A 599 8.87 -13.63 3.29
N THR A 600 9.88 -14.47 3.01
CA THR A 600 10.73 -15.08 4.05
C THR A 600 11.33 -14.03 5.01
N ALA A 601 11.68 -12.84 4.51
CA ALA A 601 12.20 -11.75 5.34
C ALA A 601 11.15 -11.15 6.29
N SER A 602 9.85 -11.14 5.94
CA SER A 602 8.79 -10.75 6.87
C SER A 602 8.51 -11.85 7.90
N ASP A 603 8.65 -13.12 7.51
CA ASP A 603 8.56 -14.24 8.44
C ASP A 603 9.73 -14.24 9.45
N VAL A 604 10.95 -13.86 9.04
CA VAL A 604 12.08 -13.66 9.97
C VAL A 604 11.78 -12.61 11.04
N TRP A 605 11.07 -11.53 10.68
CA TRP A 605 10.62 -10.53 11.64
C TRP A 605 9.58 -11.10 12.61
N MET A 606 8.55 -11.79 12.10
CA MET A 606 7.51 -12.43 12.92
C MET A 606 8.11 -13.50 13.85
N PHE A 607 9.08 -14.27 13.38
CA PHE A 607 9.87 -15.19 14.19
C PHE A 607 10.60 -14.48 15.32
N GLY A 608 11.24 -13.33 15.06
CA GLY A 608 11.85 -12.50 16.10
C GLY A 608 10.84 -12.08 17.18
N VAL A 609 9.62 -11.70 16.79
CA VAL A 609 8.53 -11.40 17.73
C VAL A 609 8.09 -12.65 18.50
N CYS A 610 7.92 -13.79 17.84
CA CYS A 610 7.56 -15.06 18.46
C CYS A 610 8.61 -15.51 19.50
N VAL A 611 9.90 -15.39 19.21
CA VAL A 611 10.96 -15.66 20.20
C VAL A 611 10.89 -14.67 21.36
N TRP A 612 10.52 -13.40 21.12
CA TRP A 612 10.29 -12.46 22.21
C TRP A 612 9.11 -12.87 23.09
N GLU A 613 8.00 -13.37 22.53
CA GLU A 613 6.87 -13.95 23.28
C GLU A 613 7.30 -15.17 24.12
N VAL A 614 8.12 -16.06 23.55
CA VAL A 614 8.67 -17.22 24.28
C VAL A 614 9.54 -16.76 25.46
N MET A 615 10.46 -15.83 25.24
CA MET A 615 11.35 -15.34 26.30
C MET A 615 10.67 -14.39 27.31
N SER A 616 9.48 -13.87 26.99
CA SER A 616 8.64 -13.05 27.89
C SER A 616 7.55 -13.87 28.61
N LEU A 617 7.53 -15.20 28.41
CA LEU A 617 6.55 -16.14 28.99
C LEU A 617 5.11 -15.86 28.55
N GLY A 618 4.90 -15.58 27.26
CA GLY A 618 3.58 -15.40 26.66
C GLY A 618 3.02 -13.97 26.78
N GLN A 619 3.86 -12.97 27.05
CA GLN A 619 3.40 -11.58 27.04
C GLN A 619 3.06 -11.14 25.61
N GLN A 620 1.94 -10.41 25.43
CA GLN A 620 1.60 -9.85 24.12
C GLN A 620 2.65 -8.80 23.68
N PRO A 621 3.17 -8.85 22.44
CA PRO A 621 4.07 -7.82 21.92
C PRO A 621 3.33 -6.48 21.84
N PHE A 622 4.02 -5.39 22.20
CA PHE A 622 3.45 -4.03 22.21
C PHE A 622 2.09 -3.94 22.95
N PHE A 623 1.93 -4.61 24.09
CA PHE A 623 0.67 -4.58 24.86
C PHE A 623 0.25 -3.16 25.30
N TRP A 624 1.19 -2.22 25.35
CA TRP A 624 0.97 -0.80 25.69
C TRP A 624 0.59 0.11 24.51
N LEU A 625 0.43 -0.44 23.29
CA LEU A 625 0.05 0.30 22.08
C LEU A 625 -1.25 -0.24 21.47
N GLU A 626 -2.00 0.64 20.81
CA GLU A 626 -3.05 0.26 19.86
C GLU A 626 -2.45 -0.15 18.51
N ASN A 627 -3.19 -0.99 17.74
CA ASN A 627 -2.69 -1.51 16.46
C ASN A 627 -2.30 -0.41 15.46
N GLY A 628 -3.02 0.72 15.43
CA GLY A 628 -2.72 1.85 14.54
C GLY A 628 -1.44 2.62 14.89
N GLU A 629 -0.97 2.51 16.13
CA GLU A 629 0.22 3.23 16.62
C GLU A 629 1.52 2.46 16.35
N VAL A 630 1.43 1.12 16.28
CA VAL A 630 2.58 0.21 16.15
C VAL A 630 3.49 0.60 14.98
N ILE A 631 2.91 0.88 13.81
CA ILE A 631 3.70 1.22 12.62
C ILE A 631 4.52 2.50 12.82
N ASN A 632 3.94 3.54 13.43
CA ASN A 632 4.63 4.81 13.69
C ASN A 632 5.79 4.62 14.68
N GLN A 633 5.59 3.81 15.72
CA GLN A 633 6.63 3.49 16.71
C GLN A 633 7.77 2.66 16.09
N LEU A 634 7.45 1.62 15.33
CA LEU A 634 8.43 0.83 14.58
C LEU A 634 9.21 1.68 13.58
N GLU A 635 8.55 2.65 12.97
CA GLU A 635 9.15 3.58 12.02
C GLU A 635 10.04 4.65 12.65
N GLY A 636 9.74 5.07 13.88
CA GLY A 636 10.61 5.87 14.74
C GLY A 636 11.79 5.09 15.35
N GLY A 637 11.90 3.78 15.06
CA GLY A 637 13.00 2.93 15.52
C GLY A 637 12.75 2.19 16.83
N VAL A 638 11.57 2.33 17.44
CA VAL A 638 11.21 1.58 18.66
C VAL A 638 11.13 0.08 18.36
N ARG A 639 11.60 -0.73 19.30
CA ARG A 639 11.58 -2.21 19.25
C ARG A 639 11.17 -2.77 20.60
N LEU A 640 10.81 -4.05 20.63
CA LEU A 640 10.42 -4.73 21.87
C LEU A 640 11.61 -4.78 22.87
N PRO A 641 11.39 -4.45 24.16
CA PRO A 641 12.45 -4.39 25.17
C PRO A 641 12.95 -5.80 25.54
N LYS A 642 14.20 -5.93 26.00
CA LYS A 642 14.77 -7.25 26.37
C LYS A 642 14.00 -7.91 27.52
N PRO A 643 13.42 -9.11 27.36
CA PRO A 643 12.83 -9.86 28.47
C PRO A 643 13.85 -10.22 29.56
N SER A 644 13.37 -10.46 30.78
CA SER A 644 14.22 -10.77 31.95
C SER A 644 15.02 -12.06 31.75
N LEU A 645 14.37 -13.14 31.29
CA LEU A 645 14.98 -14.45 31.04
C LEU A 645 15.81 -14.52 29.74
N CYS A 646 15.77 -13.49 28.90
CA CYS A 646 16.45 -13.49 27.59
C CYS A 646 17.96 -13.25 27.73
N PRO A 647 18.82 -14.18 27.25
CA PRO A 647 20.27 -13.97 27.20
C PRO A 647 20.64 -12.75 26.33
N PRO A 648 21.68 -11.97 26.70
CA PRO A 648 22.11 -10.82 25.90
C PRO A 648 22.46 -11.19 24.46
N THR A 649 23.10 -12.34 24.24
CA THR A 649 23.46 -12.89 22.92
C THR A 649 22.22 -13.17 22.06
N LEU A 650 21.18 -13.78 22.64
CA LEU A 650 19.90 -13.99 21.97
C LEU A 650 19.22 -12.66 21.64
N TYR A 651 19.15 -11.72 22.58
CA TYR A 651 18.52 -10.43 22.30
C TYR A 651 19.25 -9.64 21.20
N THR A 652 20.58 -9.70 21.17
CA THR A 652 21.36 -9.15 20.05
C THR A 652 21.01 -9.84 18.73
N LEU A 653 20.68 -11.13 18.71
CA LEU A 653 20.18 -11.78 17.49
C LEU A 653 18.80 -11.26 17.09
N LEU A 654 17.88 -11.06 18.05
CA LEU A 654 16.53 -10.53 17.79
C LEU A 654 16.57 -9.12 17.18
N THR A 655 17.44 -8.23 17.64
CA THR A 655 17.54 -6.88 17.05
C THR A 655 17.94 -6.88 15.57
N HIS A 656 18.67 -7.90 15.10
CA HIS A 656 18.95 -8.09 13.66
C HIS A 656 17.72 -8.61 12.90
N THR A 657 16.90 -9.48 13.50
CA THR A 657 15.63 -9.92 12.88
C THR A 657 14.63 -8.78 12.74
N TRP A 658 14.70 -7.77 13.62
CA TRP A 658 13.87 -6.56 13.54
C TRP A 658 14.54 -5.38 12.83
N SER A 659 15.52 -5.62 11.96
CA SER A 659 16.01 -4.55 11.08
C SER A 659 14.87 -4.05 10.18
N TYR A 660 14.79 -2.72 10.00
CA TYR A 660 13.69 -2.13 9.21
C TYR A 660 13.78 -2.56 7.75
N ASP A 661 14.99 -2.53 7.16
CA ASP A 661 15.26 -3.01 5.80
C ASP A 661 15.21 -4.55 5.76
N PRO A 662 14.25 -5.17 5.01
CA PRO A 662 14.12 -6.62 4.92
C PRO A 662 15.39 -7.32 4.42
N HIS A 663 16.17 -6.70 3.52
CA HIS A 663 17.36 -7.32 2.93
C HIS A 663 18.54 -7.42 3.90
N THR A 664 18.47 -6.74 5.05
CA THR A 664 19.51 -6.79 6.09
C THR A 664 19.21 -7.80 7.20
N ARG A 665 18.03 -8.43 7.17
CA ARG A 665 17.64 -9.48 8.13
C ARG A 665 18.34 -10.80 7.80
N PRO A 666 18.77 -11.59 8.79
CA PRO A 666 19.41 -12.89 8.54
C PRO A 666 18.39 -13.93 8.01
N SER A 667 18.83 -14.83 7.11
CA SER A 667 18.02 -16.00 6.69
C SER A 667 17.75 -16.97 7.86
N PHE A 668 16.72 -17.82 7.75
CA PHE A 668 16.45 -18.83 8.76
C PHE A 668 17.61 -19.83 8.93
N THR A 669 18.25 -20.22 7.82
CA THR A 669 19.46 -21.05 7.84
C THR A 669 20.57 -20.46 8.74
N GLN A 670 20.82 -19.15 8.65
CA GLN A 670 21.80 -18.46 9.53
C GLN A 670 21.33 -18.36 10.99
N LEU A 671 20.02 -18.21 11.22
CA LEU A 671 19.43 -18.15 12.56
C LEU A 671 19.54 -19.50 13.28
N VAL A 672 19.32 -20.63 12.59
CA VAL A 672 19.46 -21.98 13.16
C VAL A 672 20.86 -22.23 13.71
N CYS A 673 21.91 -21.85 12.96
CA CYS A 673 23.30 -21.97 13.44
C CYS A 673 23.51 -21.18 14.74
N LYS A 674 23.20 -19.88 14.73
CA LYS A 674 23.42 -18.99 15.88
C LYS A 674 22.60 -19.40 17.11
N LEU A 675 21.37 -19.86 16.92
CA LEU A 675 20.52 -20.35 18.01
C LEU A 675 21.01 -21.69 18.57
N SER A 676 21.61 -22.55 17.75
CA SER A 676 22.25 -23.78 18.20
C SER A 676 23.45 -23.50 19.10
N ASP A 677 24.29 -22.53 18.73
CA ASP A 677 25.44 -22.11 19.54
C ASP A 677 24.98 -21.51 20.89
N ILE A 678 24.00 -20.59 20.86
CA ILE A 678 23.43 -19.97 22.07
C ILE A 678 22.81 -21.03 22.99
N HIS A 679 22.06 -21.99 22.44
CA HIS A 679 21.50 -23.10 23.23
C HIS A 679 22.59 -23.97 23.89
N GLY A 680 23.71 -24.21 23.19
CA GLY A 680 24.88 -24.88 23.75
C GLY A 680 25.45 -24.14 24.96
N MET A 681 25.71 -22.83 24.79
CA MET A 681 26.24 -21.97 25.85
C MET A 681 25.33 -21.91 27.10
N GLU A 682 24.02 -21.73 26.92
CA GLU A 682 23.06 -21.68 28.03
C GLU A 682 22.99 -23.04 28.75
N LYS A 683 23.03 -24.16 28.02
CA LYS A 683 23.02 -25.51 28.59
C LYS A 683 24.28 -25.79 29.44
N GLU A 684 25.45 -25.32 28.99
CA GLU A 684 26.69 -25.38 29.78
C GLU A 684 26.58 -24.52 31.04
N GLN A 685 26.12 -23.27 30.91
CA GLN A 685 25.99 -22.35 32.05
C GLN A 685 24.97 -22.85 33.10
N GLU A 686 23.85 -23.45 32.69
CA GLU A 686 22.93 -24.08 33.63
C GLU A 686 23.55 -25.33 34.30
N GLY A 687 24.33 -26.11 33.57
CA GLY A 687 25.13 -27.21 34.12
C GLY A 687 26.12 -26.75 35.20
N GLU A 688 26.81 -25.63 34.97
CA GLU A 688 27.69 -25.01 35.96
C GLU A 688 26.94 -24.49 37.19
N ARG A 689 25.81 -23.79 37.00
CA ARG A 689 24.97 -23.31 38.11
C ARG A 689 24.46 -24.46 38.98
N LYS A 690 24.07 -25.59 38.37
CA LYS A 690 23.68 -26.81 39.10
C LYS A 690 24.85 -27.38 39.89
N ARG A 691 26.04 -27.52 39.28
CA ARG A 691 27.28 -27.96 39.97
C ARG A 691 27.68 -27.03 41.14
N GLN A 692 27.56 -25.71 40.96
CA GLN A 692 27.83 -24.73 42.02
C GLN A 692 26.84 -24.85 43.18
N ARG A 693 25.53 -24.98 42.91
CA ARG A 693 24.52 -25.24 43.95
C ARG A 693 24.82 -26.53 44.73
N SER A 694 25.18 -27.61 44.05
CA SER A 694 25.55 -28.88 44.70
C SER A 694 26.79 -28.75 45.59
N ARG A 695 27.79 -27.95 45.19
CA ARG A 695 28.99 -27.66 46.01
C ARG A 695 28.72 -26.78 47.24
N VAL A 696 27.63 -26.01 47.24
CA VAL A 696 27.23 -25.16 48.38
C VAL A 696 26.30 -25.89 49.34
N MET A 697 25.61 -26.96 48.91
CA MET A 697 24.71 -27.75 49.76
C MET A 697 25.36 -28.95 50.48
N THR A 698 26.63 -29.29 50.22
CA THR A 698 27.34 -30.30 51.02
C THR A 698 27.68 -29.75 52.41
N PRO A 699 27.20 -30.34 53.51
CA PRO A 699 27.58 -29.91 54.86
C PRO A 699 29.08 -30.04 55.09
N TYR A 700 29.63 -29.13 55.88
CA TYR A 700 31.04 -29.03 56.19
C TYR A 700 31.47 -30.18 57.11
N ASP A 701 31.88 -31.32 56.54
CA ASP A 701 32.42 -32.44 57.34
C ASP A 701 33.85 -32.11 57.77
N SER A 702 33.97 -31.67 59.03
CA SER A 702 35.20 -31.13 59.58
C SER A 702 36.19 -32.24 59.96
N LYS A 703 36.95 -32.75 58.99
CA LYS A 703 38.19 -33.51 59.23
C LYS A 703 39.16 -33.45 58.05
N THR A 704 40.27 -32.75 58.27
CA THR A 704 41.60 -32.99 57.67
C THR A 704 41.70 -33.26 56.16
N THR A 705 42.10 -32.24 55.40
CA THR A 705 43.35 -32.33 54.62
C THR A 705 43.93 -30.95 54.33
N GLU A 706 45.26 -30.91 54.29
CA GLU A 706 46.12 -29.74 54.16
C GLU A 706 46.04 -29.14 52.73
N PRO A 707 46.09 -27.81 52.55
CA PRO A 707 46.11 -27.22 51.22
C PRO A 707 47.43 -27.57 50.50
N PRO A 708 47.40 -27.95 49.21
CA PRO A 708 48.61 -28.37 48.50
C PRO A 708 49.62 -27.21 48.42
N PRO A 709 50.92 -27.47 48.66
CA PRO A 709 51.93 -26.42 48.68
C PRO A 709 52.13 -25.82 47.28
N LYS A 710 52.31 -24.49 47.24
CA LYS A 710 52.74 -23.77 46.02
C LYS A 710 54.05 -24.39 45.51
N PRO A 711 54.21 -24.61 44.18
CA PRO A 711 55.48 -25.07 43.63
C PRO A 711 56.57 -24.03 43.89
N SER A 712 57.49 -24.36 44.81
CA SER A 712 58.66 -23.57 45.12
C SER A 712 59.70 -23.71 44.01
N ARG A 713 60.16 -22.57 43.47
CA ARG A 713 61.29 -22.50 42.55
C ARG A 713 62.52 -23.14 43.22
N LYS A 714 63.15 -24.11 42.56
CA LYS A 714 64.48 -24.59 42.99
C LYS A 714 65.52 -23.49 42.73
N PRO A 715 66.36 -23.13 43.71
CA PRO A 715 67.48 -22.21 43.51
C PRO A 715 68.76 -22.95 43.08
N GLY A 716 69.61 -22.25 42.32
CA GLY A 716 70.95 -22.72 41.95
C GLY A 716 71.83 -21.57 41.45
N PHE A 717 72.73 -21.10 42.33
CA PHE A 717 74.06 -20.49 42.11
C PHE A 717 74.43 -20.07 40.65
N GLN A 718 74.92 -18.85 40.34
CA GLN A 718 75.59 -17.78 41.12
C GLN A 718 75.16 -16.37 40.58
N SER A 719 75.66 -15.18 40.98
CA SER A 719 76.67 -14.74 41.97
C SER A 719 76.38 -13.30 42.49
N ASN A 720 77.15 -12.87 43.51
CA ASN A 720 77.59 -11.51 43.87
C ASN A 720 76.66 -10.26 43.97
N THR A 721 76.65 -9.76 45.22
CA THR A 721 76.87 -8.36 45.67
C THR A 721 75.74 -7.30 45.77
N LEU A 722 75.59 -6.86 47.03
CA LEU A 722 75.29 -5.50 47.54
C LEU A 722 73.81 -4.99 47.64
N ARG A 723 73.35 -4.95 48.90
CA ARG A 723 72.37 -4.01 49.50
C ARG A 723 73.01 -2.60 49.69
N PRO A 724 72.33 -1.55 50.23
CA PRO A 724 70.96 -1.41 50.79
C PRO A 724 70.14 -0.26 50.12
N GLY A 725 68.88 0.07 50.45
CA GLY A 725 67.97 -0.27 51.55
C GLY A 725 66.51 0.10 51.18
N MET A 726 65.47 -0.47 51.81
CA MET A 726 64.73 0.10 52.96
C MET A 726 64.05 1.46 52.67
N ARG A 727 62.73 1.68 52.93
CA ARG A 727 61.67 0.84 53.55
C ARG A 727 60.31 1.59 53.50
N ILE A 728 59.17 0.86 53.48
CA ILE A 728 57.89 1.18 54.23
C ILE A 728 57.06 2.42 53.73
N GLN A 729 55.71 2.53 53.77
CA GLN A 729 54.60 1.70 54.29
C GLN A 729 53.31 1.84 53.42
N LEU A 730 52.34 0.92 53.63
CA LEU A 730 50.88 1.06 53.34
C LEU A 730 50.20 2.09 54.30
N PRO A 731 48.87 2.37 54.26
CA PRO A 731 47.81 2.07 53.26
C PRO A 731 46.85 3.26 52.92
N GLY A 732 45.96 3.08 51.93
CA GLY A 732 44.51 3.19 52.20
C GLY A 732 43.68 4.39 51.71
N SER A 733 42.68 4.05 50.87
CA SER A 733 41.29 4.55 50.88
C SER A 733 40.85 5.73 49.98
N LEU A 734 39.59 5.57 49.50
CA LEU A 734 38.57 6.56 49.11
C LEU A 734 38.64 7.33 47.75
N CYS A 735 37.68 6.96 46.91
CA CYS A 735 36.70 7.82 46.21
C CYS A 735 37.10 8.83 45.09
N ALA A 736 36.57 8.52 43.90
CA ALA A 736 35.71 9.36 43.06
C ALA A 736 36.31 10.41 42.07
N SER A 737 35.62 10.47 40.93
CA SER A 737 35.48 11.59 39.98
C SER A 737 36.61 11.95 39.00
N SER A 738 36.22 11.97 37.73
CA SER A 738 36.81 12.73 36.60
C SER A 738 36.29 14.20 36.65
N PRO A 739 36.68 15.19 35.79
CA PRO A 739 37.48 15.08 34.56
C PRO A 739 38.41 16.28 34.15
N VAL A 740 39.05 16.16 32.96
CA VAL A 740 39.22 17.18 31.88
C VAL A 740 40.48 18.10 31.72
N LEU A 741 40.97 18.11 30.46
CA LEU A 741 41.76 19.09 29.64
C LEU A 741 43.22 19.54 29.94
N ALA A 742 44.10 19.37 28.92
CA ALA A 742 44.85 20.44 28.20
C ALA A 742 45.61 19.92 26.94
N SER A 743 45.86 20.79 25.94
CA SER A 743 46.55 20.54 24.63
C SER A 743 48.08 20.83 24.70
N PRO A 744 48.96 21.05 23.65
CA PRO A 744 48.77 21.54 22.24
C PRO A 744 49.64 20.81 21.11
N PRO A 745 50.44 21.43 20.18
CA PRO A 745 50.08 21.50 18.74
C PRO A 745 51.15 21.16 17.63
N ARG A 746 50.68 21.06 16.36
CA ARG A 746 51.28 21.37 15.02
C ARG A 746 52.74 21.01 14.57
N ALA A 747 52.80 20.29 13.42
CA ALA A 747 53.53 20.57 12.14
C ALA A 747 54.91 19.92 11.77
N CYS A 748 54.98 19.40 10.52
CA CYS A 748 56.12 19.24 9.56
C CYS A 748 57.36 18.37 9.96
N ASP A 749 58.12 17.67 9.07
CA ASP A 749 58.03 17.35 7.63
C ASP A 749 58.89 16.08 7.25
N VAL A 750 58.48 15.35 6.20
CA VAL A 750 59.21 14.65 5.07
C VAL A 750 60.71 14.22 5.28
N THR A 751 61.27 13.05 4.88
CA THR A 751 61.48 12.56 3.47
C THR A 751 62.20 11.16 3.34
N THR A 752 61.85 10.35 2.31
CA THR A 752 62.68 9.33 1.53
C THR A 752 63.34 8.09 2.20
N ALA A 753 63.56 6.91 1.57
CA ALA A 753 63.28 6.36 0.21
C ALA A 753 63.28 4.78 0.16
N TYR A 754 62.84 4.21 -0.98
CA TYR A 754 62.72 2.77 -1.38
C TYR A 754 63.99 2.21 -2.12
N PRO A 755 64.03 1.01 -2.80
CA PRO A 755 63.28 -0.28 -2.72
C PRO A 755 64.17 -1.59 -2.76
N THR A 756 63.60 -2.79 -2.58
CA THR A 756 63.60 -3.97 -3.53
C THR A 756 63.23 -5.34 -2.87
N SER A 757 62.85 -6.34 -3.69
CA SER A 757 62.40 -7.72 -3.35
C SER A 757 63.25 -8.75 -4.18
N PRO A 758 63.14 -10.12 -4.15
CA PRO A 758 62.10 -11.00 -3.54
C PRO A 758 62.51 -12.41 -3.01
N ARG A 759 61.49 -13.19 -2.54
CA ARG A 759 61.31 -14.69 -2.50
C ARG A 759 61.48 -15.54 -1.20
N ARG A 760 60.31 -16.08 -0.79
CA ARG A 760 59.92 -17.47 -0.35
C ARG A 760 60.27 -18.08 1.03
N CYS A 761 59.18 -18.53 1.68
CA CYS A 761 58.93 -19.79 2.41
C CYS A 761 59.07 -19.89 3.96
N SER A 762 57.88 -19.85 4.60
CA SER A 762 57.32 -20.91 5.47
C SER A 762 57.42 -20.85 7.01
N VAL A 763 56.21 -20.80 7.62
CA VAL A 763 55.77 -21.26 8.96
C VAL A 763 56.21 -20.46 10.20
N GLY A 764 55.22 -19.85 10.87
CA GLY A 764 55.32 -19.31 12.23
C GLY A 764 54.40 -18.11 12.53
N GLU A 765 53.20 -18.36 13.05
CA GLU A 765 52.42 -17.38 13.83
C GLU A 765 52.81 -17.47 15.34
N PRO A 766 52.48 -16.51 16.23
CA PRO A 766 51.57 -15.36 16.06
C PRO A 766 52.08 -13.99 16.58
N CYS A 767 51.68 -12.88 15.93
CA CYS A 767 51.30 -11.60 16.58
C CYS A 767 50.94 -10.52 15.53
N GLY A 768 49.90 -9.70 15.79
CA GLY A 768 49.79 -8.37 15.16
C GLY A 768 48.64 -8.09 14.18
N VAL A 769 47.41 -8.55 14.43
CA VAL A 769 46.23 -8.06 13.67
C VAL A 769 45.61 -6.85 14.39
N GLY A 770 46.31 -5.71 14.32
CA GLY A 770 45.86 -4.42 14.87
C GLY A 770 46.21 -3.23 13.97
N ASP A 771 47.46 -3.15 13.49
CA ASP A 771 47.93 -1.98 12.74
C ASP A 771 47.52 -1.95 11.27
N ALA A 772 47.37 -3.11 10.61
CA ALA A 772 47.09 -3.16 9.16
C ALA A 772 45.79 -2.43 8.76
N ARG A 773 44.75 -2.50 9.61
CA ARG A 773 43.46 -1.82 9.36
C ARG A 773 43.54 -0.31 9.59
N SER A 774 44.30 0.13 10.58
CA SER A 774 44.53 1.55 10.92
C SER A 774 45.28 2.29 9.80
N VAL A 775 46.26 1.63 9.17
CA VAL A 775 46.99 2.19 8.02
C VAL A 775 46.09 2.33 6.79
N TRP A 776 45.35 1.27 6.43
CA TRP A 776 44.41 1.29 5.29
C TRP A 776 43.29 2.32 5.43
N GLU A 777 42.75 2.53 6.62
CA GLU A 777 41.71 3.54 6.86
C GLU A 777 42.29 4.97 6.78
N ARG A 778 43.55 5.19 7.21
CA ARG A 778 44.22 6.50 7.13
C ARG A 778 44.56 6.89 5.69
N GLU A 779 45.12 5.97 4.93
CA GLU A 779 45.49 6.15 3.52
C GLU A 779 44.24 6.49 2.67
N ARG A 780 43.11 5.81 2.94
CA ARG A 780 41.83 6.10 2.24
C ARG A 780 41.23 7.48 2.58
N VAL A 781 41.48 8.00 3.79
CA VAL A 781 41.05 9.34 4.20
C VAL A 781 41.92 10.42 3.54
N GLU A 782 43.25 10.22 3.48
CA GLU A 782 44.14 11.13 2.76
C GLU A 782 43.82 11.17 1.26
N ASP A 783 43.55 10.02 0.63
CA ASP A 783 43.17 9.95 -0.78
C ASP A 783 41.81 10.64 -1.06
N THR A 784 40.88 10.59 -0.10
CA THR A 784 39.60 11.32 -0.18
C THR A 784 39.80 12.83 -0.04
N LEU A 785 40.64 13.28 0.89
CA LEU A 785 41.00 14.69 1.07
C LEU A 785 41.78 15.26 -0.13
N ARG A 786 42.61 14.42 -0.78
CA ARG A 786 43.34 14.81 -2.00
C ARG A 786 42.39 15.07 -3.16
N ARG A 787 41.42 14.17 -3.37
CA ARG A 787 40.36 14.35 -4.39
C ARG A 787 39.52 15.60 -4.12
N GLN A 788 39.07 15.81 -2.88
CA GLN A 788 38.33 17.04 -2.52
C GLN A 788 39.12 18.34 -2.78
N ARG A 789 40.46 18.33 -2.63
CA ARG A 789 41.30 19.47 -3.01
C ARG A 789 41.47 19.61 -4.52
N GLU A 790 41.62 18.51 -5.25
CA GLU A 790 41.68 18.52 -6.71
C GLU A 790 40.35 19.05 -7.31
N ASP A 791 39.21 18.55 -6.82
CA ASP A 791 37.85 18.98 -7.18
C ASP A 791 37.64 20.49 -6.91
N MET A 792 37.98 20.97 -5.71
CA MET A 792 37.89 22.38 -5.33
C MET A 792 38.78 23.29 -6.20
N LEU A 793 39.95 22.81 -6.65
CA LEU A 793 40.82 23.56 -7.56
C LEU A 793 40.28 23.56 -9.01
N THR A 794 39.56 22.53 -9.45
CA THR A 794 38.80 22.59 -10.71
C THR A 794 37.64 23.58 -10.63
N ASP A 795 36.84 23.55 -9.57
CA ASP A 795 35.72 24.48 -9.39
C ASP A 795 36.20 25.94 -9.31
N SER A 796 37.30 26.22 -8.59
CA SER A 796 37.88 27.56 -8.53
C SER A 796 38.36 28.07 -9.91
N ARG A 797 38.95 27.20 -10.74
CA ARG A 797 39.35 27.55 -12.11
C ARG A 797 38.17 27.73 -13.05
N TRP A 798 37.09 26.97 -12.83
CA TRP A 798 35.85 27.09 -13.59
C TRP A 798 35.15 28.42 -13.26
N LEU A 799 35.10 28.81 -11.98
CA LEU A 799 34.58 30.11 -11.53
C LEU A 799 35.41 31.29 -12.09
N GLU A 800 36.74 31.22 -12.08
CA GLU A 800 37.60 32.23 -12.73
C GLU A 800 37.41 32.31 -14.26
N GLN A 801 36.88 31.25 -14.90
CA GLN A 801 36.53 31.25 -16.31
C GLN A 801 35.15 31.85 -16.56
N GLU A 802 34.14 31.59 -15.70
CA GLU A 802 32.84 32.26 -15.78
C GLU A 802 32.93 33.75 -15.47
N GLU A 803 33.72 34.17 -14.47
CA GLU A 803 33.90 35.58 -14.13
C GLU A 803 34.48 36.39 -15.30
N LYS A 804 35.36 35.78 -16.12
CA LYS A 804 35.90 36.37 -17.36
C LYS A 804 34.92 36.43 -18.53
N HIS A 805 33.75 35.81 -18.42
CA HIS A 805 32.67 35.90 -19.42
C HIS A 805 31.55 36.88 -19.03
N LEU A 806 31.65 37.54 -17.86
CA LEU A 806 30.58 38.41 -17.31
C LEU A 806 30.78 39.92 -17.51
N ASP A 807 31.85 40.34 -18.20
CA ASP A 807 32.02 41.71 -18.72
C ASP A 807 32.61 41.61 -20.14
N PRO A 808 32.05 42.31 -21.16
CA PRO A 808 31.85 43.76 -21.07
C PRO A 808 30.52 44.30 -21.64
N VAL A 809 30.11 45.49 -21.18
CA VAL A 809 30.10 46.76 -21.96
C VAL A 809 29.31 47.84 -21.20
N GLN A 810 30.01 48.92 -20.82
CA GLN A 810 29.43 50.25 -20.66
C GLN A 810 30.16 51.22 -21.60
N GLN A 811 29.55 51.58 -22.73
CA GLN A 811 29.72 52.91 -23.33
C GLN A 811 28.67 53.21 -24.42
N GLU A 812 28.29 54.49 -24.51
CA GLU A 812 27.46 55.12 -25.57
C GLU A 812 25.98 54.65 -25.65
N PHE A 813 24.94 55.46 -25.35
CA PHE A 813 24.66 56.83 -25.78
C PHE A 813 23.77 57.61 -24.77
N ARG A 814 23.71 58.95 -24.93
CA ARG A 814 22.85 59.89 -24.16
C ARG A 814 21.56 60.24 -24.92
N THR A 815 20.66 60.96 -24.24
CA THR A 815 19.50 61.76 -24.74
C THR A 815 18.30 60.98 -25.33
N ALA A 816 17.02 61.37 -25.13
CA ALA A 816 16.39 62.38 -24.25
C ALA A 816 14.85 62.21 -24.22
N THR A 817 14.16 62.77 -23.18
CA THR A 817 12.73 63.23 -23.17
C THR A 817 11.60 62.19 -23.46
N GLN A 818 10.36 62.26 -22.93
CA GLN A 818 9.65 63.27 -22.12
C GLN A 818 8.43 62.67 -21.36
N GLU A 819 8.08 63.27 -20.22
CA GLU A 819 6.73 63.52 -19.61
C GLU A 819 5.51 62.59 -19.82
N GLU A 820 4.92 62.10 -18.72
CA GLU A 820 3.45 61.91 -18.52
C GLU A 820 3.06 62.17 -17.05
N GLU A 821 1.96 62.90 -16.82
CA GLU A 821 1.17 63.15 -15.59
C GLU A 821 -0.10 63.94 -16.02
N PRO A 822 -1.24 63.98 -15.29
CA PRO A 822 -1.88 62.97 -14.42
C PRO A 822 -3.36 62.69 -14.84
N ALA A 823 -4.07 61.83 -14.10
CA ALA A 823 -5.53 61.76 -14.11
C ALA A 823 -6.14 61.56 -12.71
N ASP A 824 -7.29 62.21 -12.48
CA ASP A 824 -7.83 62.55 -11.16
C ASP A 824 -8.78 61.53 -10.49
N GLN A 825 -8.78 61.59 -9.15
CA GLN A 825 -9.86 61.42 -8.17
C GLN A 825 -11.25 60.85 -8.59
N ALA A 826 -11.73 59.83 -7.83
CA ALA A 826 -13.10 59.81 -7.27
C ALA A 826 -13.28 58.84 -6.06
N THR A 827 -14.02 59.31 -5.07
CA THR A 827 -14.31 58.84 -3.70
C THR A 827 -14.93 57.44 -3.45
N PRO A 828 -14.85 56.89 -2.21
CA PRO A 828 -15.39 55.57 -1.81
C PRO A 828 -16.77 55.60 -1.09
N PRO A 829 -17.48 54.44 -0.99
CA PRO A 829 -18.63 54.21 -0.10
C PRO A 829 -18.25 53.45 1.22
N PRO A 830 -19.14 53.37 2.24
CA PRO A 830 -18.73 53.56 3.65
C PRO A 830 -18.64 52.32 4.56
N ASP A 831 -18.15 52.57 5.79
CA ASP A 831 -17.83 51.65 6.88
C ASP A 831 -18.98 50.79 7.45
N LYS A 832 -18.57 49.72 8.16
CA LYS A 832 -19.40 48.89 9.05
C LYS A 832 -18.87 48.89 10.50
N PRO A 833 -19.74 48.67 11.51
CA PRO A 833 -19.49 49.06 12.91
C PRO A 833 -18.47 48.19 13.66
N PRO A 834 -17.92 48.67 14.79
CA PRO A 834 -16.78 48.07 15.46
C PRO A 834 -17.12 46.76 16.16
N LYS A 835 -16.20 45.78 16.06
CA LYS A 835 -16.17 44.61 16.96
C LYS A 835 -15.09 44.78 18.01
N ALA A 836 -15.37 44.21 19.18
CA ALA A 836 -14.63 44.44 20.42
C ALA A 836 -13.14 44.08 20.33
N SER A 837 -12.39 44.71 21.23
CA SER A 837 -10.95 44.55 21.49
C SER A 837 -10.42 43.12 21.26
N ALA A 838 -9.46 43.01 20.34
CA ALA A 838 -8.58 41.85 20.31
C ALA A 838 -7.81 41.77 21.63
N PRO A 839 -7.59 40.57 22.20
CA PRO A 839 -6.68 40.41 23.34
C PRO A 839 -5.28 40.89 22.94
N GLN A 840 -4.60 41.62 23.83
CA GLN A 840 -3.18 41.92 23.63
C GLN A 840 -2.37 40.62 23.56
N PRO A 841 -1.35 40.52 22.68
CA PRO A 841 -0.47 39.37 22.66
C PRO A 841 0.26 39.25 24.00
N THR A 842 0.15 38.09 24.65
CA THR A 842 0.76 37.80 25.94
C THR A 842 2.29 37.84 25.84
N ALA A 843 2.94 38.61 26.71
CA ALA A 843 4.39 38.80 26.69
C ALA A 843 5.12 37.48 27.00
N THR A 844 6.11 37.14 26.18
CA THR A 844 7.00 36.00 26.39
C THR A 844 8.16 36.44 27.29
N ALA A 845 8.02 36.19 28.60
CA ALA A 845 8.91 36.60 29.70
C ALA A 845 9.06 38.13 29.88
N GLU A 846 8.92 38.60 31.12
CA GLU A 846 9.39 39.93 31.51
C GLU A 846 10.93 39.89 31.49
N LEU A 847 11.50 40.58 30.51
CA LEU A 847 12.93 40.75 30.27
C LEU A 847 13.13 42.20 29.84
N ASP A 848 14.10 42.89 30.44
CA ASP A 848 14.44 44.26 30.03
C ASP A 848 14.91 44.29 28.55
N ARG A 849 14.12 44.94 27.69
CA ARG A 849 14.41 45.09 26.25
C ARG A 849 15.07 46.42 25.90
N THR A 850 15.35 47.29 26.87
CA THR A 850 15.76 48.69 26.63
C THR A 850 17.05 48.80 25.81
N ASP A 851 17.99 47.87 25.99
CA ASP A 851 19.28 47.83 25.27
C ASP A 851 19.47 46.58 24.38
N ASP A 852 18.44 45.77 24.14
CA ASP A 852 18.55 44.48 23.44
C ASP A 852 18.65 44.62 21.91
N GLN A 853 19.88 44.65 21.40
CA GLN A 853 20.18 44.78 19.96
C GLN A 853 19.64 43.63 19.08
N VAL A 854 19.36 42.46 19.66
CA VAL A 854 18.75 41.32 18.93
C VAL A 854 17.24 41.58 18.79
N TYR A 855 16.57 41.97 19.87
CA TYR A 855 15.16 42.38 19.85
C TYR A 855 14.92 43.55 18.88
N VAL A 856 15.77 44.58 18.92
CA VAL A 856 15.70 45.73 17.99
C VAL A 856 15.86 45.28 16.54
N GLY A 857 16.79 44.35 16.26
CA GLY A 857 17.01 43.78 14.93
C GLY A 857 15.80 42.99 14.40
N VAL A 858 15.16 42.15 15.23
CA VAL A 858 13.95 41.41 14.85
C VAL A 858 12.76 42.35 14.63
N MET A 859 12.59 43.36 15.47
CA MET A 859 11.54 44.36 15.28
C MET A 859 11.77 45.22 14.02
N ALA A 860 13.02 45.46 13.62
CA ALA A 860 13.33 46.04 12.32
C ALA A 860 12.96 45.11 11.16
N MET A 861 13.30 43.82 11.25
CA MET A 861 12.94 42.82 10.23
C MET A 861 11.42 42.74 10.01
N VAL A 862 10.63 42.70 11.09
CA VAL A 862 9.16 42.69 11.01
C VAL A 862 8.64 43.97 10.35
N ARG A 863 9.21 45.15 10.67
CA ARG A 863 8.82 46.41 10.01
C ARG A 863 9.13 46.39 8.52
N ASP A 864 10.30 45.95 8.11
CA ASP A 864 10.70 45.94 6.69
C ASP A 864 9.86 44.95 5.86
N VAL A 865 9.49 43.81 6.45
CA VAL A 865 8.59 42.83 5.81
C VAL A 865 7.14 43.37 5.71
N VAL A 866 6.67 44.11 6.71
CA VAL A 866 5.37 44.81 6.63
C VAL A 866 5.41 45.94 5.60
N GLN A 867 6.51 46.68 5.52
CA GLN A 867 6.70 47.74 4.53
C GLN A 867 6.71 47.15 3.10
N LEU A 868 7.49 46.09 2.86
CA LEU A 868 7.48 45.33 1.60
C LEU A 868 6.07 44.85 1.22
N LYS A 869 5.27 44.38 2.20
CA LYS A 869 3.88 43.97 1.96
C LYS A 869 2.97 45.13 1.54
N ASN A 870 3.14 46.31 2.12
CA ASN A 870 2.36 47.50 1.77
C ASN A 870 2.75 48.02 0.38
N ASP A 871 4.04 48.03 0.08
CA ASP A 871 4.60 48.61 -1.14
C ASP A 871 4.51 47.67 -2.35
N VAL A 872 4.34 46.35 -2.17
CA VAL A 872 4.36 45.38 -3.28
C VAL A 872 3.33 45.64 -4.38
N ASN A 873 2.20 46.27 -4.03
CA ASN A 873 1.13 46.60 -4.97
C ASN A 873 1.32 47.96 -5.68
N THR A 874 2.20 48.83 -5.17
CA THR A 874 2.45 50.19 -5.70
C THR A 874 3.80 50.29 -6.41
N LEU A 875 4.80 49.49 -6.03
CA LEU A 875 6.13 49.47 -6.64
C LEU A 875 6.13 48.95 -8.08
N SER A 876 6.95 49.57 -8.92
CA SER A 876 7.30 49.07 -10.24
C SER A 876 8.23 47.83 -10.16
N PRO A 877 8.27 46.97 -11.19
CA PRO A 877 9.17 45.80 -11.21
C PRO A 877 10.66 46.13 -11.05
N SER A 878 11.06 47.35 -11.40
CA SER A 878 12.40 47.91 -11.23
C SER A 878 12.78 48.18 -9.76
N GLU A 879 11.81 48.35 -8.86
CA GLU A 879 12.04 48.79 -7.48
C GLU A 879 12.04 47.64 -6.47
N TYR A 880 11.48 46.47 -6.81
CA TYR A 880 11.55 45.28 -5.94
C TYR A 880 12.98 44.92 -5.46
N PRO A 881 14.05 45.04 -6.27
CA PRO A 881 15.42 44.86 -5.78
C PRO A 881 15.82 45.79 -4.65
N ASN A 882 15.34 47.04 -4.64
CA ASN A 882 15.64 48.00 -3.58
C ASN A 882 14.90 47.63 -2.28
N ALA A 883 13.62 47.23 -2.39
CA ALA A 883 12.83 46.80 -1.24
C ALA A 883 13.37 45.50 -0.60
N VAL A 884 13.74 44.49 -1.41
CA VAL A 884 14.36 43.24 -0.90
C VAL A 884 15.78 43.48 -0.39
N LYS A 885 16.52 44.45 -0.95
CA LYS A 885 17.84 44.85 -0.43
C LYS A 885 17.74 45.49 0.96
N ALA A 886 16.69 46.24 1.27
CA ALA A 886 16.46 46.76 2.62
C ALA A 886 16.32 45.61 3.63
N VAL A 887 15.43 44.66 3.36
CA VAL A 887 15.25 43.43 4.16
C VAL A 887 16.59 42.69 4.36
N GLY A 888 17.39 42.53 3.30
CA GLY A 888 18.70 41.87 3.38
C GLY A 888 19.76 42.63 4.20
N LEU A 889 19.73 43.96 4.20
CA LEU A 889 20.59 44.78 5.07
C LEU A 889 20.19 44.66 6.53
N THR A 890 18.89 44.62 6.81
CA THR A 890 18.35 44.44 8.16
C THR A 890 18.66 43.04 8.70
N LEU A 891 18.56 41.97 7.88
CA LEU A 891 19.00 40.63 8.27
C LEU A 891 20.49 40.62 8.64
N ARG A 892 21.34 41.24 7.82
CA ARG A 892 22.79 41.36 8.09
C ARG A 892 23.07 42.11 9.40
N SER A 893 22.21 43.05 9.79
CA SER A 893 22.36 43.73 11.08
C SER A 893 21.88 42.86 12.25
N LEU A 894 20.78 42.11 12.09
CA LEU A 894 20.30 41.16 13.09
C LEU A 894 21.33 40.06 13.38
N ILE A 895 21.90 39.43 12.34
CA ILE A 895 22.94 38.40 12.50
C ILE A 895 24.14 38.97 13.25
N ARG A 896 24.60 40.19 12.92
CA ARG A 896 25.70 40.84 13.67
C ARG A 896 25.38 41.04 15.15
N SER A 897 24.16 41.45 15.48
CA SER A 897 23.71 41.57 16.88
C SER A 897 23.71 40.23 17.61
N VAL A 898 23.54 39.11 16.90
CA VAL A 898 23.58 37.75 17.47
C VAL A 898 25.02 37.23 17.57
N ASP A 899 25.86 37.46 16.56
CA ASP A 899 27.31 37.22 16.57
C ASP A 899 28.01 37.87 17.79
N GLU A 900 27.58 39.07 18.18
CA GLU A 900 28.11 39.77 19.38
C GLU A 900 27.70 39.09 20.70
N VAL A 901 26.58 38.36 20.72
CA VAL A 901 26.05 37.65 21.90
C VAL A 901 26.53 36.18 21.95
N LEU A 902 26.75 35.52 20.80
CA LEU A 902 27.18 34.12 20.72
C LEU A 902 28.37 33.76 21.64
N PRO A 903 29.44 34.57 21.77
CA PRO A 903 30.57 34.29 22.66
C PRO A 903 30.22 34.19 24.14
N SER A 904 29.15 34.85 24.61
CA SER A 904 28.71 34.78 26.02
C SER A 904 27.81 33.59 26.33
N LEU A 905 27.27 32.90 25.31
CA LEU A 905 26.33 31.80 25.48
C LEU A 905 27.02 30.42 25.59
N HIS A 906 26.34 29.43 26.17
CA HIS A 906 26.86 28.07 26.31
C HIS A 906 27.00 27.35 24.94
N SER A 907 28.02 26.51 24.77
CA SER A 907 28.38 25.87 23.49
C SER A 907 27.24 25.07 22.85
N SER A 908 26.39 24.44 23.65
CA SER A 908 25.21 23.71 23.15
C SER A 908 24.17 24.62 22.49
N ALA A 909 24.00 25.85 22.98
CA ALA A 909 23.04 26.82 22.42
C ALA A 909 23.59 27.51 21.17
N ARG A 910 24.92 27.69 21.06
CA ARG A 910 25.55 28.27 19.86
C ARG A 910 25.22 27.46 18.60
N THR A 911 25.29 26.13 18.67
CA THR A 911 24.99 25.25 17.53
C THR A 911 23.53 25.38 17.05
N GLU A 912 22.59 25.63 17.97
CA GLU A 912 21.16 25.82 17.68
C GLU A 912 20.89 27.20 17.04
N ILE A 913 21.54 28.25 17.56
CA ILE A 913 21.46 29.62 17.05
C ILE A 913 22.14 29.71 15.66
N GLU A 914 23.36 29.19 15.48
CA GLU A 914 24.04 29.10 14.17
C GLU A 914 23.21 28.33 13.13
N GLY A 915 22.47 27.29 13.56
CA GLY A 915 21.54 26.57 12.70
C GLY A 915 20.39 27.44 12.19
N THR A 916 19.92 28.34 13.04
CA THR A 916 18.83 29.30 12.74
C THR A 916 19.33 30.46 11.88
N GLU A 917 20.55 30.94 12.08
CA GLU A 917 21.18 31.93 11.18
C GLU A 917 21.39 31.40 9.76
N ARG A 918 21.76 30.12 9.62
CA ARG A 918 21.83 29.46 8.30
C ARG A 918 20.47 29.33 7.63
N LEU A 919 19.41 29.11 8.41
CA LEU A 919 18.03 29.11 7.91
C LEU A 919 17.65 30.49 7.36
N LEU A 920 17.86 31.56 8.12
CA LEU A 920 17.52 32.93 7.68
C LEU A 920 18.29 33.37 6.42
N ASN A 921 19.57 33.00 6.28
CA ASN A 921 20.33 33.27 5.06
C ASN A 921 19.76 32.51 3.85
N LYS A 922 19.26 31.29 4.05
CA LYS A 922 18.57 30.51 3.01
C LYS A 922 17.23 31.16 2.64
N ASP A 923 16.46 31.63 3.61
CA ASP A 923 15.15 32.25 3.38
C ASP A 923 15.27 33.59 2.64
N LEU A 924 16.31 34.39 2.94
CA LEU A 924 16.66 35.57 2.15
C LEU A 924 17.04 35.19 0.70
N GLY A 925 17.77 34.10 0.50
CA GLY A 925 18.07 33.56 -0.83
C GLY A 925 16.81 33.16 -1.60
N GLU A 926 15.84 32.54 -0.93
CA GLU A 926 14.55 32.19 -1.52
C GLU A 926 13.69 33.44 -1.81
N LEU A 927 13.73 34.46 -0.95
CA LEU A 927 13.07 35.75 -1.17
C LEU A 927 13.60 36.45 -2.44
N ILE A 928 14.93 36.47 -2.62
CA ILE A 928 15.58 37.01 -3.83
C ILE A 928 15.17 36.21 -5.07
N ALA A 929 15.08 34.88 -4.97
CA ALA A 929 14.62 34.03 -6.08
C ALA A 929 13.16 34.31 -6.47
N LYS A 930 12.25 34.44 -5.49
CA LYS A 930 10.85 34.81 -5.74
C LYS A 930 10.69 36.23 -6.28
N MET A 931 11.50 37.18 -5.81
CA MET A 931 11.56 38.54 -6.34
C MET A 931 11.94 38.55 -7.83
N ARG A 932 12.97 37.81 -8.24
CA ARG A 932 13.33 37.67 -9.66
C ARG A 932 12.19 37.07 -10.49
N LEU A 933 11.45 36.10 -9.94
CA LEU A 933 10.28 35.51 -10.59
C LEU A 933 9.14 36.53 -10.77
N VAL A 934 8.90 37.42 -9.80
CA VAL A 934 7.95 38.54 -9.92
C VAL A 934 8.37 39.51 -11.02
N GLN A 935 9.66 39.83 -11.14
CA GLN A 935 10.18 40.70 -12.20
C GLN A 935 9.97 40.10 -13.59
N GLN A 936 10.32 38.82 -13.77
CA GLN A 936 10.16 38.09 -15.03
C GLN A 936 8.70 37.96 -15.48
N ASN A 937 7.76 37.81 -14.54
CA ASN A 937 6.34 37.60 -14.82
C ASN A 937 5.49 38.89 -14.70
N SER A 938 6.12 40.06 -14.61
CA SER A 938 5.49 41.34 -14.27
C SER A 938 4.43 41.84 -15.27
N VAL A 939 4.46 41.36 -16.52
CA VAL A 939 3.50 41.66 -17.60
C VAL A 939 2.56 40.49 -17.92
N THR A 940 2.59 39.42 -17.13
CA THR A 940 1.79 38.20 -17.34
C THR A 940 0.61 38.13 -16.37
N SER A 941 -0.37 37.27 -16.66
CA SER A 941 -1.46 36.92 -15.72
C SER A 941 -0.97 36.33 -14.39
N LEU A 942 0.27 35.83 -14.33
CA LEU A 942 0.87 35.24 -13.14
C LEU A 942 1.45 36.26 -12.14
N LYS A 943 1.47 37.57 -12.47
CA LYS A 943 2.03 38.64 -11.62
C LYS A 943 1.51 38.55 -10.17
N GLY A 944 0.19 38.50 -10.00
CA GLY A 944 -0.47 38.48 -8.68
C GLY A 944 -0.31 37.16 -7.91
N GLU A 945 0.10 36.07 -8.57
CA GLU A 945 0.51 34.84 -7.88
C GLU A 945 1.97 34.92 -7.45
N CYS A 946 2.87 35.37 -8.33
CA CYS A 946 4.28 35.55 -8.01
C CYS A 946 4.47 36.52 -6.82
N GLN A 947 3.72 37.63 -6.79
CA GLN A 947 3.72 38.58 -5.68
C GLN A 947 3.29 37.93 -4.35
N ARG A 948 2.24 37.11 -4.37
CA ARG A 948 1.81 36.33 -3.18
C ARG A 948 2.88 35.34 -2.72
N GLN A 949 3.56 34.66 -3.65
CA GLN A 949 4.67 33.75 -3.30
C GLN A 949 5.86 34.50 -2.68
N MET A 950 6.23 35.67 -3.21
CA MET A 950 7.29 36.51 -2.66
C MET A 950 6.97 36.99 -1.24
N LEU A 951 5.74 37.48 -1.02
CA LEU A 951 5.29 37.90 0.32
C LEU A 951 5.17 36.75 1.31
N GLY A 952 4.85 35.54 0.85
CA GLY A 952 4.88 34.33 1.67
C GLY A 952 6.26 34.05 2.24
N VAL A 953 7.31 34.11 1.41
CA VAL A 953 8.70 33.89 1.86
C VAL A 953 9.18 35.02 2.76
N ALA A 954 8.83 36.28 2.46
CA ALA A 954 9.13 37.41 3.35
C ALA A 954 8.50 37.25 4.75
N HIS A 955 7.28 36.72 4.83
CA HIS A 955 6.61 36.42 6.09
C HIS A 955 7.29 35.27 6.86
N THR A 956 7.76 34.22 6.17
CA THR A 956 8.56 33.15 6.79
C THR A 956 9.85 33.71 7.39
N LEU A 957 10.60 34.54 6.65
CA LEU A 957 11.82 35.19 7.15
C LEU A 957 11.59 36.01 8.42
N ALA A 958 10.45 36.71 8.53
CA ALA A 958 10.08 37.43 9.75
C ALA A 958 9.73 36.50 10.93
N LEU A 959 9.05 35.38 10.66
CA LEU A 959 8.73 34.37 11.67
C LEU A 959 9.98 33.68 12.21
N ASP A 960 10.90 33.27 11.33
CA ASP A 960 12.15 32.62 11.75
C ASP A 960 13.11 33.61 12.42
N SER A 961 13.02 34.91 12.11
CA SER A 961 13.74 35.95 12.85
C SER A 961 13.21 36.07 14.28
N LYS A 962 11.91 35.86 14.50
CA LYS A 962 11.35 35.75 15.85
C LYS A 962 11.82 34.47 16.55
N ASN A 963 11.82 33.33 15.84
CA ASN A 963 12.31 32.06 16.40
C ASN A 963 13.79 32.16 16.85
N LEU A 964 14.63 32.91 16.11
CA LEU A 964 16.00 33.23 16.51
C LEU A 964 16.07 33.98 17.85
N LEU A 965 15.22 35.01 18.03
CA LEU A 965 15.13 35.76 19.30
C LEU A 965 14.67 34.86 20.45
N ASP A 966 13.63 34.05 20.25
CA ASP A 966 13.12 33.12 21.26
C ASP A 966 14.22 32.10 21.68
N ALA A 967 15.05 31.63 20.74
CA ALA A 967 16.20 30.77 21.02
C ALA A 967 17.33 31.50 21.77
N VAL A 968 17.66 32.74 21.37
CA VAL A 968 18.65 33.60 22.05
C VAL A 968 18.21 33.93 23.49
N ASP A 969 16.94 34.22 23.72
CA ASP A 969 16.41 34.52 25.05
C ASP A 969 16.40 33.28 25.96
N GLN A 970 16.02 32.11 25.44
CA GLN A 970 16.18 30.86 26.18
C GLN A 970 17.64 30.58 26.53
N ALA A 971 18.59 30.89 25.64
CA ALA A 971 20.01 30.74 25.90
C ALA A 971 20.52 31.73 26.98
N ARG A 972 20.07 33.00 26.95
CA ARG A 972 20.36 34.02 27.96
C ARG A 972 19.83 33.64 29.35
N ILE A 973 18.60 33.11 29.42
CA ILE A 973 17.99 32.61 30.65
C ILE A 973 18.81 31.42 31.20
N LYS A 974 19.14 30.42 30.37
CA LYS A 974 19.96 29.26 30.76
C LYS A 974 21.37 29.64 31.22
N ALA A 975 21.88 30.80 30.81
CA ALA A 975 23.21 31.31 31.17
C ALA A 975 23.22 32.26 32.40
N ASN A 976 22.08 32.53 33.04
CA ASN A 976 21.92 33.60 34.05
C ASN A 976 22.37 35.00 33.56
N LEU A 977 22.28 35.25 32.25
CA LEU A 977 22.61 36.55 31.62
C LEU A 977 21.37 37.45 31.44
N ALA A 978 20.18 36.89 31.64
CA ALA A 978 18.94 37.65 31.67
C ALA A 978 18.89 38.54 32.93
N LYS A 979 18.82 39.86 32.74
CA LYS A 979 18.28 40.76 33.77
C LYS A 979 16.75 40.66 33.72
N PRO A 980 16.07 40.40 34.85
CA PRO A 980 14.62 40.54 34.94
C PRO A 980 14.21 42.02 34.79
#